data_AF-A0A8T3Q126-F1
#
_entry.id   AF-A0A8T3Q126-F1
#
_cell.length_a   1.000
_cell.length_b   1.000
_cell.length_c   1.000
_cell.angle_alpha   90.00
_cell.angle_beta   90.00
_cell.angle_gamma   90.00
#
_symmetry.space_group_name_H-M   'P 1'
#
loop_
_entity.id
_entity.type
_entity.pdbx_description
1 polymer ?
#
loop_
_entity_poly.entity_id
_entity_poly.type
_entity_poly.pdbx_seq_one_letter_code
_entity_poly.pdbx_strand_id
1 'polypeptide(L)'
;MTTVNDALIRAFLADEARRAVAAAPSLEEAVGRLAPRIGGRPSGASQRLIVLLAATMLLVAALGTAIAVGSGILPLPLVIESSTVSPFEGTWVSTSDTDGGTQTMTVRVSAEGAVEITVLDDVATVCSRSPSTMRGTGRLQGGSELVIPSPAYTCDDGSEPEALSGPPLQEQLLDLTFTYDAESGTLTDNFGAVWHREGAEDPSPDLTVTIPDTMWPQSSLEEVQEAQRLADAGDPDYTWQVDAQLAAEDYDGTWDRLYNGEVELVDRFLREVLGWEAYMQNVYLGGADHSLTDQRFLRCAPGRTNPLYPPQPGSQDRGESCAPTIDDLTYESVSLDLVQPDRQGPGGIWAVSRWSLTAPFEQADPTVAEAQATARLEAFLAARIAGRGAEGYVDVYADWLEREVPLLYATSSGAPYERFEFERVDGPNWPYGGYITFSIRLFADDGATVVEQEIYSHWDGGRSAGIEGGLALGLTPTTENGQPVAMLFAQFDGDVTYSSPSQNRMHVGDDGRDFTGLLDFTDPAVFWSDCAQGPVPADADAFAQAIIADPNFETTAPVAARVGGVEAVAIDVALSPGGRVCLAYRTDAQRWIHALEPGKRLRLFLVDLPEGMSMRTLAVTIVAPDERFEEVLEEAEPIIDSIEFHPG
;
A
#
# COMPACT_ATOMS: atom_id res chain seq x y z
N MET A 1 -16.02 -54.97 18.59
CA MET A 1 -17.13 -54.88 17.61
C MET A 1 -16.64 -54.04 16.44
N THR A 2 -16.06 -54.63 15.39
CA THR A 2 -15.49 -53.88 14.24
C THR A 2 -15.52 -54.67 12.92
N THR A 3 -16.27 -55.77 12.82
CA THR A 3 -16.30 -56.62 11.62
C THR A 3 -17.44 -56.29 10.64
N VAL A 4 -18.26 -55.27 10.90
CA VAL A 4 -19.43 -54.92 10.07
C VAL A 4 -19.10 -53.91 8.95
N ASN A 5 -18.06 -53.07 9.10
CA ASN A 5 -17.73 -52.03 8.10
C ASN A 5 -17.02 -52.57 6.85
N ASP A 6 -16.23 -53.63 6.99
CA ASP A 6 -15.31 -54.08 5.93
C ASP A 6 -16.03 -54.80 4.76
N ALA A 7 -17.19 -55.39 5.04
CA ALA A 7 -18.03 -56.03 4.02
C ALA A 7 -18.85 -55.00 3.23
N LEU A 8 -19.30 -53.91 3.88
CA LEU A 8 -20.04 -52.82 3.24
C LEU A 8 -19.14 -52.00 2.31
N ILE A 9 -17.90 -51.73 2.71
CA ILE A 9 -16.92 -51.01 1.88
C ILE A 9 -16.56 -51.83 0.63
N ARG A 10 -16.35 -53.14 0.77
CA ARG A 10 -16.09 -54.01 -0.40
C ARG A 10 -17.28 -54.12 -1.33
N ALA A 11 -18.51 -54.17 -0.79
CA ALA A 11 -19.72 -54.22 -1.60
C ALA A 11 -19.93 -52.91 -2.38
N PHE A 12 -19.64 -51.76 -1.75
CA PHE A 12 -19.71 -50.44 -2.38
C PHE A 12 -18.69 -50.29 -3.52
N LEU A 13 -17.41 -50.63 -3.27
CA LEU A 13 -16.36 -50.56 -4.29
C LEU A 13 -16.60 -51.49 -5.48
N ALA A 14 -17.19 -52.67 -5.24
CA ALA A 14 -17.55 -53.60 -6.31
C ALA A 14 -18.78 -53.16 -7.13
N ASP A 15 -19.68 -52.37 -6.55
CA ASP A 15 -20.80 -51.76 -7.29
C ASP A 15 -20.32 -50.58 -8.14
N GLU A 16 -19.44 -49.75 -7.59
CA GLU A 16 -18.89 -48.58 -8.29
C GLU A 16 -17.98 -48.99 -9.47
N ALA A 17 -17.17 -50.03 -9.30
CA ALA A 17 -16.39 -50.60 -10.40
C ALA A 17 -17.28 -51.17 -11.52
N ARG A 18 -18.45 -51.74 -11.19
CA ARG A 18 -19.40 -52.23 -12.20
C ARG A 18 -20.11 -51.10 -12.93
N ARG A 19 -20.44 -50.01 -12.25
CA ARG A 19 -21.00 -48.80 -12.87
C ARG A 19 -20.00 -48.12 -13.81
N ALA A 20 -18.73 -48.02 -13.39
CA ALA A 20 -17.67 -47.46 -14.21
C ALA A 20 -17.42 -48.26 -15.49
N VAL A 21 -17.47 -49.60 -15.41
CA VAL A 21 -17.34 -50.47 -16.59
C VAL A 21 -18.57 -50.40 -17.51
N ALA A 22 -19.77 -50.21 -16.97
CA ALA A 22 -20.99 -50.04 -17.76
C ALA A 22 -21.09 -48.65 -18.43
N ALA A 23 -20.41 -47.63 -17.89
CA ALA A 23 -20.39 -46.26 -18.40
C ALA A 23 -19.28 -45.99 -19.43
N ALA A 24 -18.37 -46.95 -19.66
CA ALA A 24 -17.31 -46.80 -20.65
C ALA A 24 -17.87 -46.89 -22.08
N PRO A 25 -17.64 -45.89 -22.96
CA PRO A 25 -18.14 -45.93 -24.33
C PRO A 25 -17.50 -47.07 -25.12
N SER A 26 -18.25 -47.62 -26.07
CA SER A 26 -17.74 -48.70 -26.91
C SER A 26 -16.57 -48.23 -27.78
N LEU A 27 -15.66 -49.14 -28.15
CA LEU A 27 -14.50 -48.84 -28.99
C LEU A 27 -14.90 -48.17 -30.32
N GLU A 28 -16.09 -48.48 -30.85
CA GLU A 28 -16.62 -47.85 -32.08
C GLU A 28 -17.01 -46.38 -31.86
N GLU A 29 -17.53 -45.99 -30.68
CA GLU A 29 -17.82 -44.58 -30.35
C GLU A 29 -16.54 -43.76 -30.15
N ALA A 30 -15.52 -44.35 -29.53
CA ALA A 30 -14.23 -43.69 -29.33
C ALA A 30 -13.51 -43.44 -30.67
N VAL A 31 -13.59 -44.38 -31.62
CA VAL A 31 -13.02 -44.24 -32.96
C VAL A 31 -13.84 -43.29 -33.84
N GLY A 32 -15.17 -43.27 -33.69
CA GLY A 32 -16.05 -42.33 -34.40
C GLY A 32 -15.79 -40.86 -34.06
N ARG A 33 -15.44 -40.56 -32.80
CA ARG A 33 -15.10 -39.19 -32.35
C ARG A 33 -13.74 -38.69 -32.86
N LEU A 34 -12.83 -39.59 -33.24
CA LEU A 34 -11.49 -39.25 -33.75
C LEU A 34 -11.45 -39.03 -35.27
N ALA A 35 -12.46 -39.51 -36.02
CA ALA A 35 -12.49 -39.47 -37.48
C ALA A 35 -12.56 -38.06 -38.13
N PRO A 36 -13.18 -37.01 -37.55
CA PRO A 36 -13.25 -35.71 -38.22
C PRO A 36 -11.94 -34.90 -38.19
N ARG A 37 -10.99 -35.24 -37.30
CA ARG A 37 -9.80 -34.40 -37.04
C ARG A 37 -8.55 -34.77 -37.86
N ILE A 38 -8.63 -35.76 -38.74
CA ILE A 38 -7.50 -36.13 -39.62
C ILE A 38 -7.97 -36.11 -41.08
N GLY A 39 -8.12 -34.90 -41.62
CA GLY A 39 -8.27 -34.66 -43.05
C GLY A 39 -6.97 -34.97 -43.78
N GLY A 40 -6.78 -36.22 -44.19
CA GLY A 40 -5.64 -36.63 -45.00
C GLY A 40 -5.37 -38.12 -44.88
N ARG A 41 -5.62 -38.86 -45.97
CA ARG A 41 -5.50 -40.33 -46.06
C ARG A 41 -4.04 -40.75 -45.81
N PRO A 42 -3.67 -41.34 -44.65
CA PRO A 42 -2.28 -41.72 -44.40
C PRO A 42 -2.00 -43.08 -45.04
N SER A 43 -0.87 -43.17 -45.74
CA SER A 43 -0.36 -44.41 -46.34
C SER A 43 -0.15 -45.53 -45.31
N GLY A 44 -0.32 -46.79 -45.74
CA GLY A 44 -0.49 -48.00 -44.91
C GLY A 44 0.58 -48.37 -43.88
N ALA A 45 1.63 -47.57 -43.67
CA ALA A 45 2.56 -47.70 -42.55
C ALA A 45 1.99 -47.08 -41.26
N SER A 46 1.26 -45.97 -41.34
CA SER A 46 0.75 -45.23 -40.18
C SER A 46 -0.43 -45.94 -39.49
N GLN A 47 -1.21 -46.72 -40.25
CA GLN A 47 -2.36 -47.45 -39.72
C GLN A 47 -1.93 -48.65 -38.84
N ARG A 48 -0.77 -49.25 -39.11
CA ARG A 48 -0.20 -50.31 -38.27
C ARG A 48 0.35 -49.78 -36.96
N LEU A 49 0.90 -48.56 -36.95
CA LEU A 49 1.43 -47.90 -35.75
C LEU A 49 0.30 -47.52 -34.77
N ILE A 50 -0.82 -47.02 -35.30
CA ILE A 50 -1.99 -46.62 -34.49
C ILE A 50 -2.68 -47.84 -33.86
N VAL A 51 -2.79 -48.96 -34.60
CA VAL A 51 -3.34 -50.22 -34.05
C VAL A 51 -2.41 -50.82 -32.99
N LEU A 52 -1.09 -50.71 -33.16
CA LEU A 52 -0.10 -51.15 -32.15
C LEU A 52 -0.19 -50.31 -30.87
N LEU A 53 -0.32 -48.98 -30.97
CA LEU A 53 -0.44 -48.10 -29.80
C LEU A 53 -1.74 -48.35 -29.02
N ALA A 54 -2.86 -48.53 -29.72
CA ALA A 54 -4.14 -48.86 -29.08
C ALA A 54 -4.12 -50.23 -28.40
N ALA A 55 -3.50 -51.25 -29.03
CA ALA A 55 -3.34 -52.57 -28.43
C ALA A 55 -2.39 -52.57 -27.23
N THR A 56 -1.36 -51.72 -27.24
CA THR A 56 -0.40 -51.60 -26.13
C THR A 56 -1.02 -50.92 -24.92
N MET A 57 -1.84 -49.87 -25.11
CA MET A 57 -2.58 -49.24 -24.01
C MET A 57 -3.60 -50.19 -23.36
N LEU A 58 -4.27 -51.03 -24.15
CA LEU A 58 -5.18 -52.06 -23.62
C LEU A 58 -4.46 -53.16 -22.85
N LEU A 59 -3.22 -53.50 -23.22
CA LEU A 59 -2.41 -54.48 -22.49
C LEU A 59 -1.89 -53.92 -21.15
N VAL A 60 -1.55 -52.62 -21.10
CA VAL A 60 -1.10 -51.94 -19.87
C VAL A 60 -2.25 -51.81 -18.86
N ALA A 61 -3.47 -51.52 -19.33
CA ALA A 61 -4.66 -51.51 -18.47
C ALA A 61 -5.02 -52.90 -17.92
N ALA A 62 -4.74 -53.97 -18.68
CA ALA A 62 -5.01 -55.35 -18.27
C ALA A 62 -3.92 -55.95 -17.35
N LEU A 63 -2.64 -55.54 -17.48
CA LEU A 63 -1.57 -56.01 -16.58
C LEU A 63 -1.55 -55.26 -15.24
N GLY A 64 -1.99 -54.00 -15.18
CA GLY A 64 -2.08 -53.22 -13.95
C GLY A 64 -3.04 -53.80 -12.89
N THR A 65 -3.97 -54.67 -13.28
CA THR A 65 -4.94 -55.32 -12.38
C THR A 65 -4.52 -56.72 -11.92
N ALA A 66 -3.42 -57.29 -12.42
CA ALA A 66 -3.01 -58.67 -12.11
C ALA A 66 -1.87 -58.82 -11.07
N ILE A 67 -1.22 -57.73 -10.62
CA ILE A 67 -0.09 -57.78 -9.68
C ILE A 67 -0.51 -57.55 -8.20
N ALA A 68 -1.80 -57.32 -7.94
CA ALA A 68 -2.29 -57.11 -6.56
C ALA A 68 -2.60 -58.39 -5.76
N VAL A 69 -2.43 -59.60 -6.32
CA VAL A 69 -2.70 -60.86 -5.58
C VAL A 69 -1.69 -61.94 -5.95
N GLY A 70 -0.66 -62.12 -5.12
CA GLY A 70 0.06 -63.40 -5.06
C GLY A 70 1.57 -63.34 -4.82
N SER A 71 1.94 -63.71 -3.60
CA SER A 71 3.19 -64.40 -3.22
C SER A 71 4.41 -63.52 -2.93
N GLY A 72 4.74 -63.42 -1.63
CA GLY A 72 6.08 -63.06 -1.18
C GLY A 72 7.07 -64.20 -1.39
N ILE A 73 8.36 -63.84 -1.53
CA ILE A 73 9.58 -64.52 -1.05
C ILE A 73 10.82 -63.69 -1.49
N LEU A 74 11.51 -63.13 -0.48
CA LEU A 74 12.96 -62.76 -0.38
C LEU A 74 13.58 -61.61 -1.22
N PRO A 75 14.68 -60.98 -0.70
CA PRO A 75 14.92 -59.53 -0.76
C PRO A 75 16.08 -59.13 -1.68
N LEU A 76 16.15 -57.83 -2.03
CA LEU A 76 17.33 -56.97 -2.30
C LEU A 76 16.91 -55.76 -3.16
N PRO A 77 17.68 -54.66 -3.20
CA PRO A 77 18.26 -53.85 -2.13
C PRO A 77 17.49 -52.51 -2.00
N LEU A 78 17.74 -51.77 -0.92
CA LEU A 78 17.24 -50.40 -0.71
C LEU A 78 17.49 -49.51 -1.94
N VAL A 79 16.44 -49.26 -2.72
CA VAL A 79 16.29 -48.02 -3.46
C VAL A 79 15.61 -47.07 -2.48
N ILE A 80 16.33 -46.02 -2.07
CA ILE A 80 15.70 -44.86 -1.47
C ILE A 80 14.90 -44.22 -2.62
N GLU A 81 13.63 -44.58 -2.76
CA GLU A 81 12.69 -43.75 -3.51
C GLU A 81 12.56 -42.45 -2.70
N SER A 82 13.22 -41.41 -3.18
CA SER A 82 12.84 -40.05 -2.88
C SER A 82 11.40 -39.89 -3.36
N SER A 83 10.43 -39.97 -2.46
CA SER A 83 9.11 -39.40 -2.68
C SER A 83 9.30 -37.90 -2.89
N THR A 84 9.37 -37.46 -4.14
CA THR A 84 9.35 -36.05 -4.53
C THR A 84 7.94 -35.53 -4.34
N VAL A 85 7.57 -35.28 -3.08
CA VAL A 85 6.42 -34.44 -2.75
C VAL A 85 6.76 -33.04 -3.24
N SER A 86 5.89 -32.43 -4.04
CA SER A 86 6.11 -31.06 -4.52
C SER A 86 6.29 -30.13 -3.31
N PRO A 87 7.22 -29.16 -3.32
CA PRO A 87 7.38 -28.24 -2.20
C PRO A 87 6.11 -27.45 -1.91
N PHE A 88 5.24 -27.27 -2.91
CA PHE A 88 3.96 -26.59 -2.78
C PHE A 88 2.86 -27.45 -2.16
N GLU A 89 2.95 -28.78 -2.23
CA GLU A 89 1.88 -29.68 -1.80
C GLU A 89 1.69 -29.63 -0.28
N GLY A 90 0.44 -29.46 0.16
CA GLY A 90 0.07 -29.32 1.57
C GLY A 90 -0.89 -28.17 1.83
N THR A 91 -1.15 -27.92 3.11
CA THR A 91 -1.94 -26.78 3.57
C THR A 91 -0.99 -25.65 3.98
N TRP A 92 -1.40 -24.42 3.69
CA TRP A 92 -0.70 -23.17 3.95
C TRP A 92 -1.65 -22.20 4.64
N VAL A 93 -1.12 -21.35 5.50
CA VAL A 93 -1.87 -20.37 6.30
C VAL A 93 -1.18 -19.01 6.15
N SER A 94 -1.96 -17.96 5.95
CA SER A 94 -1.52 -16.56 5.96
C SER A 94 -2.35 -15.82 7.00
N THR A 95 -1.68 -15.08 7.88
CA THR A 95 -2.25 -14.20 8.92
C THR A 95 -1.86 -12.73 8.70
N SER A 96 -1.16 -12.45 7.59
CA SER A 96 -0.69 -11.13 7.20
C SER A 96 -1.63 -10.45 6.20
N ASP A 97 -2.91 -10.81 6.17
CA ASP A 97 -3.88 -10.12 5.33
C ASP A 97 -4.16 -8.71 5.86
N THR A 98 -4.55 -7.81 4.97
CA THR A 98 -4.74 -6.39 5.29
C THR A 98 -5.99 -6.13 6.12
N ASP A 99 -6.87 -7.13 6.27
CA ASP A 99 -8.14 -7.04 6.97
C ASP A 99 -8.20 -7.78 8.32
N GLY A 100 -7.08 -8.37 8.72
CA GLY A 100 -6.87 -9.02 10.01
C GLY A 100 -7.58 -10.36 10.14
N GLY A 101 -7.92 -10.99 9.02
CA GLY A 101 -8.41 -12.35 8.90
C GLY A 101 -7.30 -13.40 8.91
N THR A 102 -7.69 -14.63 8.64
CA THR A 102 -6.79 -15.77 8.46
C THR A 102 -7.19 -16.52 7.19
N GLN A 103 -6.25 -16.60 6.26
CA GLN A 103 -6.42 -17.32 5.03
C GLN A 103 -5.79 -18.70 5.10
N THR A 104 -6.51 -19.74 4.69
CA THR A 104 -6.01 -21.12 4.61
C THR A 104 -6.07 -21.62 3.17
N MET A 105 -4.91 -21.90 2.59
CA MET A 105 -4.77 -22.48 1.25
C MET A 105 -4.43 -23.96 1.31
N THR A 106 -5.24 -24.82 0.69
CA THR A 106 -4.89 -26.22 0.43
C THR A 106 -4.41 -26.39 -1.00
N VAL A 107 -3.19 -26.90 -1.18
CA VAL A 107 -2.58 -27.19 -2.48
C VAL A 107 -2.50 -28.69 -2.71
N ARG A 108 -3.04 -29.16 -3.83
CA ARG A 108 -2.93 -30.55 -4.28
C ARG A 108 -2.23 -30.62 -5.62
N VAL A 109 -1.22 -31.47 -5.73
CA VAL A 109 -0.44 -31.64 -6.96
C VAL A 109 -0.72 -33.01 -7.54
N SER A 110 -1.14 -33.06 -8.80
CA SER A 110 -1.35 -34.32 -9.52
C SER A 110 -0.03 -34.89 -10.05
N ALA A 111 -0.02 -36.18 -10.37
CA ALA A 111 1.17 -36.86 -10.92
C ALA A 111 1.66 -36.27 -12.28
N GLU A 112 0.81 -35.50 -12.97
CA GLU A 112 1.13 -34.82 -14.23
C GLU A 112 1.57 -33.35 -14.03
N GLY A 113 1.73 -32.90 -12.78
CA GLY A 113 2.18 -31.54 -12.43
C GLY A 113 1.10 -30.46 -12.49
N ALA A 114 -0.16 -30.83 -12.74
CA ALA A 114 -1.30 -29.92 -12.57
C ALA A 114 -1.57 -29.70 -11.07
N VAL A 115 -1.79 -28.46 -10.68
CA VAL A 115 -2.01 -28.04 -9.29
C VAL A 115 -3.44 -27.54 -9.12
N GLU A 116 -4.10 -27.98 -8.06
CA GLU A 116 -5.40 -27.47 -7.62
C GLU A 116 -5.21 -26.75 -6.29
N ILE A 117 -5.76 -25.54 -6.17
CA ILE A 117 -5.78 -24.77 -4.93
C ILE A 117 -7.21 -24.52 -4.46
N THR A 118 -7.38 -24.51 -3.15
CA THR A 118 -8.57 -23.96 -2.49
C THR A 118 -8.10 -23.05 -1.37
N VAL A 119 -8.42 -21.77 -1.46
CA VAL A 119 -8.14 -20.77 -0.42
C VAL A 119 -9.46 -20.45 0.27
N LEU A 120 -9.44 -20.49 1.60
CA LEU A 120 -10.54 -20.07 2.46
C LEU A 120 -10.06 -18.85 3.22
N ASP A 121 -10.89 -17.82 3.28
CA ASP A 121 -10.64 -16.60 4.05
C ASP A 121 -11.79 -16.44 5.04
N ASP A 122 -11.50 -16.23 6.32
CA ASP A 122 -12.53 -16.06 7.34
C ASP A 122 -13.06 -14.63 7.45
N VAL A 123 -12.32 -13.63 6.93
CA VAL A 123 -12.71 -12.21 6.92
C VAL A 123 -12.20 -11.57 5.63
N ALA A 124 -13.02 -11.55 4.58
CA ALA A 124 -12.64 -10.93 3.31
C ALA A 124 -13.29 -9.55 3.11
N THR A 125 -12.49 -8.49 2.97
CA THR A 125 -13.01 -7.11 2.78
C THR A 125 -13.79 -6.94 1.48
N VAL A 126 -13.36 -7.61 0.40
CA VAL A 126 -14.09 -7.67 -0.88
C VAL A 126 -15.48 -8.32 -0.76
N CYS A 127 -15.74 -9.01 0.37
CA CYS A 127 -17.01 -9.63 0.72
C CYS A 127 -17.69 -8.92 1.90
N SER A 128 -17.43 -7.62 2.10
CA SER A 128 -17.96 -6.87 3.25
C SER A 128 -17.65 -7.52 4.61
N ARG A 129 -16.46 -8.12 4.71
CA ARG A 129 -15.95 -8.88 5.87
C ARG A 129 -16.62 -10.24 6.12
N SER A 130 -17.44 -10.72 5.20
CA SER A 130 -17.91 -12.11 5.21
C SER A 130 -16.78 -13.07 4.79
N PRO A 131 -16.80 -14.34 5.24
CA PRO A 131 -15.87 -15.36 4.75
C PRO A 131 -15.95 -15.53 3.23
N SER A 132 -14.87 -16.00 2.63
CA SER A 132 -14.81 -16.24 1.19
C SER A 132 -14.08 -17.53 0.85
N THR A 133 -14.37 -18.02 -0.35
CA THR A 133 -13.74 -19.21 -0.94
C THR A 133 -13.19 -18.86 -2.32
N MET A 134 -11.91 -19.15 -2.54
CA MET A 134 -11.28 -19.09 -3.86
C MET A 134 -10.80 -20.47 -4.31
N ARG A 135 -11.02 -20.82 -5.58
CA ARG A 135 -10.57 -22.08 -6.17
C ARG A 135 -9.87 -21.85 -7.49
N GLY A 136 -8.75 -22.52 -7.69
CA GLY A 136 -7.93 -22.35 -8.88
C GLY A 136 -7.30 -23.64 -9.34
N THR A 137 -7.04 -23.71 -10.64
CA THR A 137 -6.18 -24.75 -11.22
C THR A 137 -5.02 -24.09 -11.93
N GLY A 138 -3.82 -24.61 -11.74
CA GLY A 138 -2.60 -24.02 -12.24
C GLY A 138 -1.49 -25.01 -12.49
N ARG A 139 -0.28 -24.48 -12.66
CA ARG A 139 0.92 -25.25 -13.00
C ARG A 139 2.14 -24.70 -12.30
N LEU A 140 3.12 -25.57 -12.07
CA LEU A 140 4.44 -25.16 -11.60
C LEU A 140 5.28 -24.63 -12.77
N GLN A 141 5.91 -23.47 -12.58
CA GLN A 141 6.88 -22.87 -13.48
C GLN A 141 8.24 -22.78 -12.79
N GLY A 142 9.33 -23.07 -13.50
CA GLY A 142 10.70 -22.93 -12.98
C GLY A 142 11.09 -23.83 -11.79
N GLY A 143 10.16 -24.58 -11.18
CA GLY A 143 10.37 -25.38 -9.97
C GLY A 143 10.18 -24.60 -8.66
N SER A 144 10.06 -23.27 -8.73
CA SER A 144 9.90 -22.36 -7.58
C SER A 144 8.69 -21.45 -7.69
N GLU A 145 7.90 -21.53 -8.76
CA GLU A 145 6.68 -20.72 -8.94
C GLU A 145 5.47 -21.60 -9.19
N LEU A 146 4.33 -21.25 -8.61
CA LEU A 146 3.01 -21.80 -8.89
C LEU A 146 2.14 -20.69 -9.48
N VAL A 147 1.65 -20.88 -10.71
CA VAL A 147 0.81 -19.89 -11.39
C VAL A 147 -0.60 -20.44 -11.58
N ILE A 148 -1.60 -19.67 -11.13
CA ILE A 148 -3.03 -19.91 -11.25
C ILE A 148 -3.62 -18.89 -12.23
N PRO A 149 -3.87 -19.24 -13.50
CA PRO A 149 -4.20 -18.25 -14.53
C PRO A 149 -5.52 -17.51 -14.32
N SER A 150 -6.51 -18.17 -13.71
CA SER A 150 -7.84 -17.61 -13.48
C SER A 150 -8.50 -18.36 -12.31
N PRO A 151 -8.25 -17.94 -11.06
CA PRO A 151 -8.97 -18.47 -9.92
C PRO A 151 -10.41 -17.94 -9.90
N ALA A 152 -11.35 -18.75 -9.44
CA ALA A 152 -12.72 -18.34 -9.19
C ALA A 152 -12.87 -17.95 -7.71
N TYR A 153 -13.35 -16.75 -7.45
CA TYR A 153 -13.54 -16.19 -6.12
C TYR A 153 -15.03 -16.01 -5.80
N THR A 154 -15.47 -16.39 -4.60
CA THR A 154 -16.86 -16.25 -4.16
C THR A 154 -16.96 -15.87 -2.70
N CYS A 155 -17.90 -14.99 -2.35
CA CYS A 155 -18.26 -14.71 -0.96
C CYS A 155 -19.22 -15.80 -0.44
N ASP A 156 -18.95 -16.31 0.76
CA ASP A 156 -19.69 -17.47 1.30
C ASP A 156 -21.12 -17.10 1.74
N ASP A 157 -21.40 -15.81 1.96
CA ASP A 157 -22.74 -15.27 2.24
C ASP A 157 -23.60 -15.11 0.97
N GLY A 158 -23.03 -15.37 -0.21
CA GLY A 158 -23.69 -15.27 -1.51
C GLY A 158 -23.73 -13.86 -2.10
N SER A 159 -23.06 -12.88 -1.49
CA SER A 159 -22.79 -11.59 -2.12
C SER A 159 -21.82 -11.72 -3.30
N GLU A 160 -21.86 -10.77 -4.22
CA GLU A 160 -20.87 -10.67 -5.29
C GLU A 160 -19.62 -9.96 -4.74
N PRO A 161 -18.40 -10.46 -5.00
CA PRO A 161 -17.20 -9.81 -4.50
C PRO A 161 -16.94 -8.48 -5.22
N GLU A 162 -16.71 -7.42 -4.44
CA GLU A 162 -16.47 -6.07 -4.93
C GLU A 162 -14.98 -5.71 -4.80
N ALA A 163 -14.38 -5.21 -5.89
CA ALA A 163 -13.00 -4.73 -5.86
C ALA A 163 -12.91 -3.44 -5.04
N LEU A 164 -11.91 -3.35 -4.14
CA LEU A 164 -11.72 -2.18 -3.27
C LEU A 164 -11.19 -0.96 -4.03
N SER A 165 -10.50 -1.18 -5.15
CA SER A 165 -10.05 -0.16 -6.11
C SER A 165 -9.63 -0.84 -7.42
N GLY A 166 -9.58 -0.09 -8.52
CA GLY A 166 -9.05 -0.57 -9.81
C GLY A 166 -9.98 -1.48 -10.62
N PRO A 167 -9.43 -2.33 -11.51
CA PRO A 167 -10.23 -3.20 -12.39
C PRO A 167 -10.99 -4.27 -11.58
N PRO A 168 -12.00 -4.95 -12.15
CA PRO A 168 -12.75 -5.98 -11.43
C PRO A 168 -11.85 -7.03 -10.78
N LEU A 169 -12.23 -7.55 -9.60
CA LEU A 169 -11.41 -8.49 -8.82
C LEU A 169 -10.89 -9.68 -9.65
N GLN A 170 -11.73 -10.19 -10.55
CA GLN A 170 -11.39 -11.31 -11.43
C GLN A 170 -10.22 -10.99 -12.39
N GLU A 171 -10.07 -9.73 -12.79
CA GLU A 171 -8.97 -9.22 -13.61
C GLU A 171 -7.70 -9.01 -12.77
N GLN A 172 -7.85 -8.53 -11.52
CA GLN A 172 -6.72 -8.41 -10.59
C GLN A 172 -6.10 -9.77 -10.25
N LEU A 173 -6.94 -10.81 -10.12
CA LEU A 173 -6.51 -12.17 -9.81
C LEU A 173 -5.96 -12.96 -11.01
N LEU A 174 -5.83 -12.33 -12.19
CA LEU A 174 -5.23 -13.00 -13.35
C LEU A 174 -3.77 -13.34 -13.08
N ASP A 175 -3.39 -14.56 -13.44
CA ASP A 175 -2.04 -15.10 -13.24
C ASP A 175 -1.54 -14.97 -11.79
N LEU A 176 -2.43 -15.19 -10.81
CA LEU A 176 -2.09 -15.31 -9.39
C LEU A 176 -0.90 -16.26 -9.22
N THR A 177 0.23 -15.71 -8.74
CA THR A 177 1.53 -16.40 -8.73
C THR A 177 2.04 -16.49 -7.30
N PHE A 178 2.39 -17.70 -6.88
CA PHE A 178 3.04 -17.98 -5.60
C PHE A 178 4.50 -18.38 -5.84
N THR A 179 5.43 -17.68 -5.22
CA THR A 179 6.86 -17.98 -5.26
C THR A 179 7.27 -18.70 -4.00
N TYR A 180 7.92 -19.85 -4.13
CA TYR A 180 8.44 -20.64 -3.02
C TYR A 180 9.89 -20.27 -2.71
N ASP A 181 10.12 -19.85 -1.47
CA ASP A 181 11.45 -19.66 -0.92
C ASP A 181 11.88 -20.93 -0.17
N ALA A 182 12.94 -21.56 -0.66
CA ALA A 182 13.46 -22.79 -0.08
C ALA A 182 14.26 -22.57 1.22
N GLU A 183 14.75 -21.36 1.48
CA GLU A 183 15.51 -21.01 2.68
C GLU A 183 14.57 -20.78 3.87
N SER A 184 13.51 -19.99 3.67
CA SER A 184 12.49 -19.72 4.69
C SER A 184 11.40 -20.80 4.77
N GLY A 185 11.20 -21.56 3.68
CA GLY A 185 10.12 -22.53 3.56
C GLY A 185 8.73 -21.91 3.40
N THR A 186 8.64 -20.64 2.99
CA THR A 186 7.39 -19.86 2.82
C THR A 186 6.96 -19.76 1.36
N LEU A 187 5.69 -19.41 1.13
CA LEU A 187 5.22 -18.92 -0.17
C LEU A 187 4.94 -17.42 -0.07
N THR A 188 5.24 -16.67 -1.14
CA THR A 188 4.82 -15.27 -1.27
C THR A 188 4.01 -15.13 -2.54
N ASP A 189 2.81 -14.57 -2.45
CA ASP A 189 2.01 -14.27 -3.63
C ASP A 189 2.38 -12.92 -4.26
N ASN A 190 1.88 -12.66 -5.48
CA ASN A 190 2.13 -11.41 -6.20
C ASN A 190 1.43 -10.18 -5.61
N PHE A 191 0.64 -10.34 -4.54
CA PHE A 191 0.08 -9.24 -3.75
C PHE A 191 0.89 -8.99 -2.46
N GLY A 192 1.93 -9.78 -2.22
CA GLY A 192 2.86 -9.63 -1.10
C GLY A 192 2.46 -10.40 0.16
N ALA A 193 1.36 -11.18 0.17
CA ALA A 193 1.01 -11.96 1.34
C ALA A 193 1.95 -13.16 1.48
N VAL A 194 2.34 -13.45 2.74
CA VAL A 194 3.29 -14.51 3.07
C VAL A 194 2.54 -15.68 3.71
N TRP A 195 2.75 -16.86 3.15
CA TRP A 195 2.08 -18.08 3.56
C TRP A 195 3.06 -19.06 4.21
N HIS A 196 2.63 -19.60 5.35
CA HIS A 196 3.36 -20.58 6.15
C HIS A 196 2.69 -21.95 6.05
N ARG A 197 3.44 -23.04 6.17
CA ARG A 197 2.85 -24.39 6.13
C ARG A 197 1.96 -24.59 7.36
N GLU A 198 0.79 -25.20 7.21
CA GLU A 198 -0.11 -25.53 8.34
C GLU A 198 0.64 -26.38 9.38
N GLY A 199 0.68 -25.90 10.63
CA GLY A 199 1.45 -26.52 11.71
C GLY A 199 2.95 -26.19 11.72
N ALA A 200 3.45 -25.38 10.77
CA ALA A 200 4.54 -24.46 11.09
C ALA A 200 3.99 -23.50 12.16
N GLU A 201 4.81 -23.15 13.15
CA GLU A 201 4.41 -22.19 14.17
C GLU A 201 3.95 -20.90 13.48
N ASP A 202 2.64 -20.67 13.50
CA ASP A 202 2.00 -19.46 13.03
C ASP A 202 2.43 -18.33 13.95
N PRO A 203 3.07 -17.25 13.46
CA PRO A 203 3.30 -16.06 14.25
C PRO A 203 2.01 -15.23 14.31
N SER A 204 0.90 -15.82 14.73
CA SER A 204 -0.25 -15.07 15.25
C SER A 204 0.07 -14.73 16.72
N PRO A 205 -0.37 -13.57 17.28
CA PRO A 205 0.30 -12.85 18.35
C PRO A 205 0.02 -13.46 19.73
N ASP A 206 0.35 -14.73 19.91
CA ASP A 206 0.80 -15.19 21.22
C ASP A 206 2.28 -14.86 21.28
N LEU A 207 2.59 -13.91 22.17
CA LEU A 207 3.91 -13.34 22.41
C LEU A 207 4.84 -14.36 23.09
N THR A 208 4.97 -15.55 22.51
CA THR A 208 6.14 -16.38 22.71
C THR A 208 7.14 -15.99 21.65
N VAL A 209 7.90 -14.94 21.97
CA VAL A 209 9.11 -14.57 21.25
C VAL A 209 9.98 -15.81 21.19
N THR A 210 10.07 -16.45 20.02
CA THR A 210 11.10 -17.47 19.76
C THR A 210 12.42 -16.74 19.84
N ILE A 211 13.08 -16.82 20.99
CA ILE A 211 14.29 -16.05 21.26
C ILE A 211 15.37 -16.53 20.29
N PRO A 212 15.82 -15.68 19.38
CA PRO A 212 16.93 -16.03 18.52
C PRO A 212 18.19 -16.19 19.38
N ASP A 213 19.07 -17.12 18.99
CA ASP A 213 20.37 -17.38 19.64
C ASP A 213 21.31 -16.14 19.68
N THR A 214 20.87 -14.99 19.14
CA THR A 214 21.61 -13.73 19.00
C THR A 214 20.75 -12.52 19.37
N MET A 215 20.16 -12.53 20.56
CA MET A 215 19.52 -11.35 21.14
C MET A 215 20.57 -10.43 21.78
N TRP A 216 20.33 -9.12 21.78
CA TRP A 216 21.19 -8.13 22.45
C TRP A 216 20.34 -7.13 23.24
N PRO A 217 20.77 -6.74 24.46
CA PRO A 217 22.02 -7.12 25.14
C PRO A 217 22.00 -8.48 25.85
N GLN A 218 20.82 -9.09 26.04
CA GLN A 218 20.67 -10.42 26.65
C GLN A 218 20.72 -11.53 25.61
N SER A 219 21.27 -12.69 25.98
CA SER A 219 21.43 -13.84 25.08
C SER A 219 20.39 -14.94 25.26
N SER A 220 19.50 -14.83 26.26
CA SER A 220 18.47 -15.82 26.58
C SER A 220 17.26 -15.23 27.29
N LEU A 221 16.14 -15.97 27.36
CA LEU A 221 14.93 -15.54 28.09
C LEU A 221 15.21 -15.32 29.58
N GLU A 222 16.00 -16.21 30.16
CA GLU A 222 16.32 -16.17 31.59
C GLU A 222 17.05 -14.86 31.93
N GLU A 223 17.99 -14.44 31.07
CA GLU A 223 18.67 -13.16 31.21
C GLU A 223 17.72 -11.97 30.99
N VAL A 224 16.78 -12.05 30.04
CA VAL A 224 15.76 -11.00 29.83
C VAL A 224 14.86 -10.87 31.06
N GLN A 225 14.40 -11.97 31.63
CA GLN A 225 13.54 -11.96 32.81
C GLN A 225 14.25 -11.38 34.03
N GLU A 226 15.53 -11.71 34.21
CA GLU A 226 16.34 -11.11 35.27
C GLU A 226 16.60 -9.62 35.02
N ALA A 227 16.93 -9.24 33.78
CA ALA A 227 17.08 -7.84 33.37
C ALA A 227 15.80 -7.04 33.61
N GLN A 228 14.64 -7.59 33.26
CA GLN A 228 13.34 -6.99 33.50
C GLN A 228 13.09 -6.79 35.01
N ARG A 229 13.42 -7.79 35.83
CA ARG A 229 13.31 -7.70 37.30
C ARG A 229 14.21 -6.62 37.88
N LEU A 230 15.41 -6.44 37.32
CA LEU A 230 16.36 -5.39 37.74
C LEU A 230 15.91 -4.00 37.28
N ALA A 231 15.41 -3.88 36.05
CA ALA A 231 14.80 -2.65 35.54
C ALA A 231 13.60 -2.22 36.40
N ASP A 232 12.72 -3.15 36.77
CA ASP A 232 11.57 -2.91 37.66
C ASP A 232 11.99 -2.46 39.06
N ALA A 233 13.17 -2.89 39.52
CA ALA A 233 13.77 -2.45 40.77
C ALA A 233 14.43 -1.07 40.68
N GLY A 234 14.42 -0.44 39.50
CA GLY A 234 15.04 0.86 39.22
C GLY A 234 16.55 0.80 39.06
N ASP A 235 17.10 -0.37 38.69
CA ASP A 235 18.53 -0.51 38.45
C ASP A 235 18.93 0.24 37.15
N PRO A 236 19.77 1.30 37.24
CA PRO A 236 20.16 2.10 36.09
C PRO A 236 20.86 1.29 34.99
N ASP A 237 21.46 0.14 35.32
CA ASP A 237 22.13 -0.73 34.35
C ASP A 237 21.14 -1.45 33.41
N TYR A 238 19.83 -1.39 33.68
CA TYR A 238 18.77 -2.05 32.90
C TYR A 238 17.59 -1.13 32.55
N THR A 239 17.37 -0.04 33.30
CA THR A 239 16.23 0.87 33.02
C THR A 239 16.30 1.55 31.66
N TRP A 240 17.49 1.67 31.06
CA TRP A 240 17.67 2.21 29.71
C TRP A 240 17.03 1.35 28.61
N GLN A 241 16.76 0.06 28.88
CA GLN A 241 16.04 -0.81 27.96
C GLN A 241 14.51 -0.59 28.00
N VAL A 242 13.99 0.15 28.98
CA VAL A 242 12.56 0.44 29.09
C VAL A 242 12.26 1.74 28.36
N ASP A 243 11.57 1.65 27.23
CA ASP A 243 11.05 2.82 26.50
C ASP A 243 9.53 2.70 26.39
N ALA A 244 8.84 3.45 27.24
CA ALA A 244 7.39 3.47 27.32
C ALA A 244 6.73 4.12 26.10
N GLN A 245 7.44 5.04 25.43
CA GLN A 245 6.92 5.75 24.26
C GLN A 245 7.05 4.89 23.02
N LEU A 246 8.11 4.08 22.91
CA LEU A 246 8.26 3.07 21.87
C LEU A 246 7.18 1.97 21.94
N ALA A 247 6.63 1.73 23.13
CA ALA A 247 5.54 0.78 23.36
C ALA A 247 4.15 1.43 23.38
N ALA A 248 4.04 2.74 23.16
CA ALA A 248 2.76 3.43 23.10
C ALA A 248 2.14 3.24 21.72
N GLU A 249 0.81 3.22 21.66
CA GLU A 249 0.04 3.28 20.39
C GLU A 249 0.15 4.67 19.69
N ASP A 250 1.11 5.50 20.12
CA ASP A 250 1.44 6.79 19.54
C ASP A 250 2.50 6.61 18.45
N TYR A 251 2.01 6.33 17.24
CA TYR A 251 2.82 6.05 16.06
C TYR A 251 3.76 7.20 15.69
N ASP A 252 3.26 8.45 15.72
CA ASP A 252 4.04 9.62 15.34
C ASP A 252 5.19 9.87 16.32
N GLY A 253 4.93 9.70 17.62
CA GLY A 253 5.95 9.80 18.66
C GLY A 253 7.02 8.72 18.55
N THR A 254 6.64 7.48 18.21
CA THR A 254 7.59 6.37 18.01
C THR A 254 8.50 6.62 16.80
N TRP A 255 7.92 7.03 15.68
CA TRP A 255 8.65 7.33 14.45
C TRP A 255 9.62 8.49 14.64
N ASP A 256 9.16 9.59 15.24
CA ASP A 256 10.00 10.76 15.46
C ASP A 256 11.21 10.44 16.36
N ARG A 257 11.04 9.58 17.38
CA ARG A 257 12.14 9.15 18.25
C ARG A 257 13.18 8.30 17.54
N LEU A 258 12.75 7.31 16.75
CA LEU A 258 13.66 6.50 15.94
C LEU A 258 14.40 7.36 14.91
N TYR A 259 13.65 8.23 14.22
CA TYR A 259 14.18 9.17 13.24
C TYR A 259 15.19 10.12 13.89
N ASN A 260 14.89 10.56 15.11
CA ASN A 260 15.72 11.48 15.84
C ASN A 260 16.93 10.85 16.55
N GLY A 261 17.00 9.51 16.60
CA GLY A 261 18.06 8.78 17.30
C GLY A 261 17.92 8.85 18.82
N GLU A 262 16.69 9.01 19.32
CA GLU A 262 16.37 9.16 20.75
C GLU A 262 16.12 7.83 21.45
N VAL A 263 16.12 6.72 20.70
CA VAL A 263 15.97 5.37 21.24
C VAL A 263 17.33 4.86 21.71
N GLU A 264 17.56 4.89 23.02
CA GLU A 264 18.84 4.55 23.64
C GLU A 264 19.28 3.10 23.32
N LEU A 265 18.34 2.15 23.22
CA LEU A 265 18.65 0.78 22.79
C LEU A 265 19.36 0.74 21.43
N VAL A 266 18.85 1.49 20.47
CA VAL A 266 19.39 1.54 19.11
C VAL A 266 20.75 2.25 19.11
N ASP A 267 20.88 3.38 19.82
CA ASP A 267 22.16 4.11 19.92
C ASP A 267 23.27 3.24 20.51
N ARG A 268 22.97 2.56 21.62
CA ARG A 268 23.93 1.65 22.25
C ARG A 268 24.26 0.47 21.34
N PHE A 269 23.29 -0.13 20.66
CA PHE A 269 23.58 -1.24 19.73
C PHE A 269 24.52 -0.79 18.60
N LEU A 270 24.20 0.31 17.90
CA LEU A 270 24.99 0.80 16.78
C LEU A 270 26.41 1.22 17.22
N ARG A 271 26.57 1.80 18.41
CA ARG A 271 27.88 2.22 18.93
C ARG A 271 28.69 1.07 19.53
N GLU A 272 28.10 0.28 20.40
CA GLU A 272 28.79 -0.73 21.20
C GLU A 272 29.00 -2.04 20.43
N VAL A 273 28.03 -2.43 19.58
CA VAL A 273 28.08 -3.68 18.81
C VAL A 273 28.69 -3.45 17.43
N LEU A 274 28.24 -2.43 16.69
CA LEU A 274 28.74 -2.16 15.33
C LEU A 274 29.94 -1.20 15.29
N GLY A 275 30.22 -0.48 16.37
CA GLY A 275 31.32 0.50 16.41
C GLY A 275 31.05 1.75 15.57
N TRP A 276 29.79 2.10 15.34
CA TRP A 276 29.41 3.27 14.53
C TRP A 276 29.36 4.53 15.39
N GLU A 277 30.28 5.46 15.16
CA GLU A 277 30.34 6.74 15.91
C GLU A 277 29.25 7.73 15.48
N ALA A 278 28.78 7.63 14.23
CA ALA A 278 27.71 8.45 13.67
C ALA A 278 26.87 7.60 12.70
N TYR A 279 25.56 7.82 12.71
CA TYR A 279 24.59 7.06 11.92
C TYR A 279 23.28 7.85 11.80
N MET A 280 22.38 7.41 10.92
CA MET A 280 21.02 7.92 10.81
C MET A 280 20.04 6.79 10.45
N GLN A 281 18.76 6.94 10.78
CA GLN A 281 17.72 6.02 10.29
C GLN A 281 17.51 6.23 8.78
N ASN A 282 17.33 5.13 8.05
CA ASN A 282 16.93 5.13 6.65
C ASN A 282 15.43 4.86 6.52
N VAL A 283 14.63 5.92 6.63
CA VAL A 283 13.17 5.88 6.38
C VAL A 283 12.84 5.47 4.93
N TYR A 284 13.84 5.53 4.07
CA TYR A 284 13.92 4.93 2.75
C TYR A 284 13.49 3.47 2.76
N LEU A 285 14.41 2.61 3.20
CA LEU A 285 14.44 1.15 2.95
C LEU A 285 13.80 0.29 4.04
N GLY A 286 13.37 0.84 5.17
CA GLY A 286 12.93 0.06 6.33
C GLY A 286 11.71 0.63 7.04
N GLY A 287 10.98 -0.25 7.74
CA GLY A 287 9.79 0.11 8.53
C GLY A 287 8.57 0.52 7.69
N ALA A 288 8.42 -0.03 6.47
CA ALA A 288 7.35 0.35 5.52
C ALA A 288 5.91 0.15 6.04
N ASP A 289 5.75 -0.58 7.14
CA ASP A 289 4.51 -1.04 7.74
C ASP A 289 4.36 -0.58 9.20
N HIS A 290 5.14 0.41 9.64
CA HIS A 290 5.17 0.88 11.04
C HIS A 290 5.54 -0.21 12.05
N SER A 291 6.05 -1.35 11.58
CA SER A 291 6.59 -2.39 12.43
C SER A 291 7.94 -1.93 13.00
N LEU A 292 8.27 -2.39 14.20
CA LEU A 292 9.62 -2.22 14.77
C LEU A 292 10.61 -3.29 14.27
N THR A 293 10.22 -4.01 13.21
CA THR A 293 11.05 -4.93 12.45
C THR A 293 11.60 -4.25 11.20
N ASP A 294 12.70 -4.79 10.68
CA ASP A 294 13.43 -4.30 9.52
C ASP A 294 13.76 -2.79 9.57
N GLN A 295 14.09 -2.29 10.76
CA GLN A 295 14.49 -0.91 10.95
C GLN A 295 15.88 -0.67 10.35
N ARG A 296 15.94 0.15 9.30
CA ARG A 296 17.17 0.39 8.54
C ARG A 296 17.93 1.58 9.07
N PHE A 297 19.24 1.42 9.19
CA PHE A 297 20.16 2.50 9.57
C PHE A 297 21.33 2.60 8.58
N LEU A 298 21.81 3.81 8.36
CA LEU A 298 23.00 4.12 7.57
C LEU A 298 24.11 4.57 8.49
N ARG A 299 25.33 4.10 8.25
CA ARG A 299 26.51 4.65 8.91
C ARG A 299 26.89 5.98 8.27
N CYS A 300 27.21 6.97 9.10
CA CYS A 300 27.72 8.26 8.64
C CYS A 300 29.23 8.35 8.90
N ALA A 301 29.99 8.98 7.99
CA ALA A 301 31.39 9.29 8.24
C ALA A 301 31.51 10.37 9.35
N PRO A 302 32.16 10.08 10.49
CA PRO A 302 32.14 10.98 11.64
C PRO A 302 32.71 12.37 11.34
N GLY A 303 31.97 13.41 11.76
CA GLY A 303 32.38 14.81 11.59
C GLY A 303 32.41 15.32 10.15
N ARG A 304 31.80 14.59 9.20
CA ARG A 304 31.70 14.97 7.79
C ARG A 304 30.23 15.12 7.39
N THR A 305 29.92 16.20 6.69
CA THR A 305 28.64 16.39 6.01
C THR A 305 28.67 15.73 4.63
N ASN A 306 27.51 15.43 4.09
CA ASN A 306 27.39 14.83 2.76
C ASN A 306 28.00 15.77 1.71
N PRO A 307 28.99 15.31 0.92
CA PRO A 307 29.66 16.17 -0.06
C PRO A 307 28.79 16.51 -1.27
N LEU A 308 27.78 15.69 -1.57
CA LEU A 308 26.88 15.91 -2.72
C LEU A 308 25.60 16.65 -2.33
N TYR A 309 25.12 16.46 -1.10
CA TYR A 309 23.94 17.13 -0.55
C TYR A 309 24.34 17.95 0.69
N PRO A 310 24.98 19.12 0.52
CA PRO A 310 25.43 19.91 1.67
C PRO A 310 24.24 20.50 2.45
N PRO A 311 24.38 20.70 3.78
CA PRO A 311 23.32 21.26 4.60
C PRO A 311 22.79 22.60 4.10
N GLN A 312 21.48 22.67 3.86
CA GLN A 312 20.82 23.92 3.46
C GLN A 312 20.26 24.67 4.68
N PRO A 313 20.29 26.01 4.70
CA PRO A 313 19.69 26.78 5.79
C PRO A 313 18.19 26.49 5.93
N GLY A 314 17.78 25.93 7.07
CA GLY A 314 16.37 25.61 7.35
C GLY A 314 15.92 24.22 6.89
N SER A 315 16.77 23.45 6.21
CA SER A 315 16.50 22.04 5.89
C SER A 315 16.58 21.16 7.15
N GLN A 316 15.67 20.20 7.26
CA GLN A 316 15.67 19.17 8.31
C GLN A 316 16.16 17.81 7.80
N ASP A 317 16.67 17.75 6.56
CA ASP A 317 17.09 16.51 5.92
C ASP A 317 18.40 16.00 6.51
N ARG A 318 18.31 14.97 7.36
CA ARG A 318 19.49 14.38 8.05
C ARG A 318 20.53 13.82 7.08
N GLY A 319 20.11 13.42 5.88
CA GLY A 319 21.00 12.98 4.79
C GLY A 319 22.06 14.02 4.42
N GLU A 320 21.77 15.32 4.62
CA GLU A 320 22.72 16.40 4.38
C GLU A 320 23.87 16.41 5.41
N SER A 321 23.56 16.02 6.65
CA SER A 321 24.51 15.94 7.76
C SER A 321 25.26 14.60 7.83
N CYS A 322 24.85 13.61 7.03
CA CYS A 322 25.39 12.26 7.04
C CYS A 322 26.20 11.95 5.77
N ALA A 323 27.53 12.02 5.86
CA ALA A 323 28.40 11.63 4.75
C ALA A 323 28.44 10.10 4.54
N PRO A 324 28.43 9.62 3.27
CA PRO A 324 28.60 8.20 3.00
C PRO A 324 29.96 7.66 3.43
N THR A 325 30.04 6.35 3.68
CA THR A 325 31.19 5.69 4.33
C THR A 325 32.01 4.77 3.43
N ILE A 326 31.46 4.33 2.29
CA ILE A 326 32.14 3.43 1.35
C ILE A 326 32.83 4.24 0.25
N ASP A 327 32.07 5.13 -0.41
CA ASP A 327 32.55 6.08 -1.41
C ASP A 327 31.72 7.39 -1.32
N ASP A 328 31.71 8.22 -2.36
CA ASP A 328 30.97 9.49 -2.35
C ASP A 328 29.45 9.32 -2.55
N LEU A 329 28.97 8.10 -2.85
CA LEU A 329 27.55 7.79 -3.07
C LEU A 329 27.00 6.72 -2.11
N THR A 330 27.87 5.91 -1.52
CA THR A 330 27.45 4.64 -0.92
C THR A 330 27.66 4.61 0.59
N TYR A 331 26.62 4.17 1.30
CA TYR A 331 26.58 4.02 2.75
C TYR A 331 26.65 2.54 3.15
N GLU A 332 27.37 2.24 4.22
CA GLU A 332 27.13 1.00 4.96
C GLU A 332 25.72 1.03 5.57
N SER A 333 24.97 -0.06 5.46
CA SER A 333 23.60 -0.14 5.98
C SER A 333 23.35 -1.43 6.77
N VAL A 334 22.56 -1.31 7.83
CA VAL A 334 22.15 -2.41 8.71
C VAL A 334 20.62 -2.43 8.88
N SER A 335 20.06 -3.62 9.02
CA SER A 335 18.68 -3.85 9.44
C SER A 335 18.65 -4.35 10.89
N LEU A 336 17.73 -3.83 11.70
CA LEU A 336 17.49 -4.23 13.09
C LEU A 336 16.02 -4.63 13.30
N ASP A 337 15.79 -5.69 14.07
CA ASP A 337 14.48 -6.03 14.60
C ASP A 337 14.44 -5.73 16.10
N LEU A 338 13.50 -4.88 16.53
CA LEU A 338 13.33 -4.49 17.93
C LEU A 338 12.08 -5.18 18.49
N VAL A 339 12.22 -5.85 19.63
CA VAL A 339 11.11 -6.57 20.28
C VAL A 339 11.17 -6.40 21.80
N GLN A 340 10.04 -6.67 22.47
CA GLN A 340 10.02 -6.93 23.90
C GLN A 340 9.96 -8.45 24.12
N PRO A 341 11.04 -9.13 24.57
CA PRO A 341 11.07 -10.60 24.51
C PRO A 341 10.22 -11.32 25.56
N ASP A 342 9.87 -10.65 26.67
CA ASP A 342 9.16 -11.27 27.81
C ASP A 342 7.84 -10.54 28.12
N ARG A 343 7.91 -9.26 28.51
CA ARG A 343 6.74 -8.46 28.88
C ARG A 343 6.48 -7.37 27.85
N GLN A 344 5.26 -7.34 27.29
CA GLN A 344 4.84 -6.27 26.39
C GLN A 344 4.36 -5.01 27.14
N GLY A 345 4.39 -3.89 26.43
CA GLY A 345 3.81 -2.62 26.83
C GLY A 345 4.81 -1.66 27.49
N PRO A 346 4.33 -0.56 28.10
CA PRO A 346 5.16 0.57 28.52
C PRO A 346 6.28 0.25 29.54
N GLY A 347 6.17 -0.86 30.26
CA GLY A 347 7.18 -1.30 31.22
C GLY A 347 8.10 -2.41 30.70
N GLY A 348 7.86 -2.96 29.52
CA GLY A 348 8.68 -4.02 28.96
C GLY A 348 10.07 -3.52 28.56
N ILE A 349 11.10 -4.35 28.79
CA ILE A 349 12.42 -4.08 28.23
C ILE A 349 12.44 -4.43 26.74
N TRP A 350 13.07 -3.57 25.96
CA TRP A 350 13.34 -3.78 24.55
C TRP A 350 14.70 -4.46 24.33
N ALA A 351 14.78 -5.25 23.27
CA ALA A 351 15.99 -5.91 22.81
C ALA A 351 16.07 -5.90 21.29
N VAL A 352 17.28 -5.97 20.75
CA VAL A 352 17.52 -6.29 19.34
C VAL A 352 17.47 -7.80 19.20
N SER A 353 16.44 -8.33 18.55
CA SER A 353 16.29 -9.78 18.35
C SER A 353 17.06 -10.27 17.14
N ARG A 354 17.09 -9.48 16.06
CA ARG A 354 17.81 -9.81 14.84
C ARG A 354 18.49 -8.57 14.30
N TRP A 355 19.63 -8.78 13.69
CA TRP A 355 20.25 -7.75 12.86
C TRP A 355 21.04 -8.38 11.73
N SER A 356 21.20 -7.64 10.64
CA SER A 356 22.08 -8.04 9.55
C SER A 356 22.65 -6.81 8.85
N LEU A 357 23.90 -6.91 8.39
CA LEU A 357 24.40 -5.98 7.39
C LEU A 357 23.63 -6.23 6.10
N THR A 358 23.18 -5.16 5.49
CA THR A 358 22.33 -5.22 4.30
C THR A 358 23.13 -4.79 3.08
N ALA A 359 22.52 -4.86 1.89
CA ALA A 359 23.13 -4.26 0.72
C ALA A 359 23.45 -2.78 1.00
N PRO A 360 24.62 -2.28 0.58
CA PRO A 360 24.94 -0.87 0.73
C PRO A 360 23.86 0.01 0.13
N PHE A 361 23.57 1.12 0.79
CA PHE A 361 22.61 2.09 0.29
C PHE A 361 23.31 3.09 -0.63
N GLU A 362 22.80 3.26 -1.84
CA GLU A 362 23.36 4.17 -2.84
C GLU A 362 22.45 5.41 -2.97
N GLN A 363 23.01 6.59 -2.73
CA GLN A 363 22.36 7.85 -3.05
C GLN A 363 22.55 8.19 -4.53
N ALA A 364 21.64 8.99 -5.09
CA ALA A 364 21.78 9.50 -6.45
C ALA A 364 22.84 10.61 -6.52
N ASP A 365 23.54 10.71 -7.66
CA ASP A 365 24.32 11.89 -7.99
C ASP A 365 23.36 13.05 -8.37
N PRO A 366 23.34 14.15 -7.61
CA PRO A 366 22.41 15.26 -7.84
C PRO A 366 22.62 15.91 -9.22
N THR A 367 23.84 15.91 -9.76
CA THR A 367 24.12 16.46 -11.08
C THR A 367 23.48 15.62 -12.19
N VAL A 368 23.52 14.30 -12.02
CA VAL A 368 22.90 13.36 -12.97
C VAL A 368 21.37 13.45 -12.87
N ALA A 369 20.84 13.48 -11.65
CA ALA A 369 19.40 13.62 -11.41
C ALA A 369 18.85 14.94 -11.99
N GLU A 370 19.52 16.07 -11.76
CA GLU A 370 19.14 17.37 -12.33
C GLU A 370 19.18 17.37 -13.86
N ALA A 371 20.20 16.76 -14.46
CA ALA A 371 20.29 16.65 -15.91
C ALA A 371 19.14 15.81 -16.50
N GLN A 372 18.76 14.71 -15.84
CA GLN A 372 17.65 13.85 -16.26
C GLN A 372 16.30 14.56 -16.12
N ALA A 373 16.05 15.20 -14.98
CA ALA A 373 14.83 15.98 -14.74
C ALA A 373 14.70 17.14 -15.75
N THR A 374 15.78 17.86 -16.00
CA THR A 374 15.83 18.96 -16.98
C THR A 374 15.52 18.45 -18.39
N ALA A 375 16.14 17.33 -18.81
CA ALA A 375 15.88 16.75 -20.13
C ALA A 375 14.42 16.30 -20.30
N ARG A 376 13.82 15.71 -19.25
CA ARG A 376 12.41 15.30 -19.25
C ARG A 376 11.48 16.52 -19.31
N LEU A 377 11.80 17.59 -18.57
CA LEU A 377 11.07 18.86 -18.61
C LEU A 377 11.13 19.51 -20.01
N GLU A 378 12.31 19.58 -20.62
CA GLU A 378 12.48 20.12 -21.97
C GLU A 378 11.65 19.34 -23.00
N ALA A 379 11.63 18.01 -22.90
CA ALA A 379 10.83 17.17 -23.78
C ALA A 379 9.31 17.41 -23.59
N PHE A 380 8.86 17.55 -22.34
CA PHE A 380 7.49 17.91 -22.02
C PHE A 380 7.09 19.27 -22.61
N LEU A 381 7.89 20.31 -22.37
CA LEU A 381 7.61 21.66 -22.85
C LEU A 381 7.65 21.75 -24.39
N ALA A 382 8.56 21.01 -25.03
CA ALA A 382 8.61 20.90 -26.48
C ALA A 382 7.36 20.22 -27.06
N ALA A 383 6.84 19.19 -26.39
CA ALA A 383 5.60 18.52 -26.79
C ALA A 383 4.38 19.45 -26.69
N ARG A 384 4.34 20.34 -25.67
CA ARG A 384 3.30 21.36 -25.53
C ARG A 384 3.31 22.37 -26.67
N ILE A 385 4.49 22.88 -27.06
CA ILE A 385 4.64 23.75 -28.25
C ILE A 385 4.23 23.00 -29.53
N ALA A 386 4.55 21.71 -29.64
CA ALA A 386 4.13 20.90 -30.78
C ALA A 386 2.61 20.63 -30.81
N GLY A 387 1.89 20.93 -29.73
CA GLY A 387 0.45 20.73 -29.60
C GLY A 387 0.03 19.27 -29.47
N ARG A 388 0.94 18.35 -29.11
CA ARG A 388 0.64 16.92 -28.97
C ARG A 388 1.74 16.15 -28.22
N GLY A 389 1.35 15.04 -27.57
CA GLY A 389 2.28 14.06 -27.01
C GLY A 389 2.94 14.54 -25.72
N ALA A 390 2.34 15.50 -25.04
CA ALA A 390 2.77 15.93 -23.71
C ALA A 390 2.14 15.07 -22.61
N GLU A 391 1.10 14.28 -22.96
CA GLU A 391 0.49 13.29 -22.08
C GLU A 391 1.53 12.24 -21.66
N GLY A 392 1.60 11.91 -20.37
CA GLY A 392 2.52 10.90 -19.82
C GLY A 392 3.90 11.40 -19.40
N TYR A 393 4.22 12.68 -19.60
CA TYR A 393 5.44 13.27 -19.00
C TYR A 393 5.24 13.68 -17.55
N VAL A 394 4.05 14.19 -17.25
CA VAL A 394 3.63 14.65 -15.93
C VAL A 394 2.68 13.60 -15.36
N ASP A 395 3.06 13.05 -14.22
CA ASP A 395 2.22 12.17 -13.43
C ASP A 395 1.10 12.97 -12.79
N VAL A 396 -0.09 12.50 -13.09
CA VAL A 396 -1.34 12.90 -12.47
C VAL A 396 -1.52 11.94 -11.31
N TYR A 397 -0.84 12.22 -10.20
CA TYR A 397 -0.86 11.32 -9.04
C TYR A 397 -2.27 11.16 -8.49
N ALA A 398 -2.65 9.87 -8.41
CA ALA A 398 -3.75 9.23 -7.70
C ALA A 398 -5.15 9.25 -8.34
N ASP A 399 -5.82 8.11 -8.22
CA ASP A 399 -7.15 7.76 -8.74
C ASP A 399 -8.28 8.67 -8.21
N TRP A 400 -7.99 9.52 -7.21
CA TRP A 400 -8.87 10.55 -6.65
C TRP A 400 -8.54 11.98 -7.11
N LEU A 401 -7.61 12.11 -8.06
CA LEU A 401 -7.05 13.35 -8.56
C LEU A 401 -6.95 13.24 -10.09
N GLU A 402 -8.08 13.41 -10.78
CA GLU A 402 -8.06 13.70 -12.22
C GLU A 402 -7.44 15.09 -12.45
N ARG A 403 -6.12 15.23 -12.27
CA ARG A 403 -5.40 16.45 -12.67
C ARG A 403 -5.19 16.40 -14.17
N GLU A 404 -6.07 17.01 -14.95
CA GLU A 404 -5.62 17.51 -16.24
C GLU A 404 -4.54 18.58 -16.00
N VAL A 405 -3.48 18.59 -16.80
CA VAL A 405 -2.54 19.70 -16.76
C VAL A 405 -3.25 20.93 -17.34
N PRO A 406 -3.53 21.97 -16.53
CA PRO A 406 -4.25 23.14 -17.03
C PRO A 406 -3.46 23.80 -18.15
N LEU A 407 -4.21 24.20 -19.18
CA LEU A 407 -3.66 24.84 -20.38
C LEU A 407 -2.54 24.01 -21.02
N LEU A 408 -2.74 22.70 -21.17
CA LEU A 408 -1.68 21.79 -21.65
C LEU A 408 -1.09 22.22 -23.01
N TYR A 409 -1.91 22.61 -23.98
CA TYR A 409 -1.44 22.92 -25.34
C TYR A 409 -1.64 24.37 -25.79
N ALA A 410 -2.45 25.13 -25.08
CA ALA A 410 -2.85 26.46 -25.48
C ALA A 410 -3.33 27.26 -24.27
N THR A 411 -3.32 28.59 -24.43
CA THR A 411 -3.90 29.55 -23.49
C THR A 411 -5.42 29.37 -23.32
N SER A 412 -6.01 30.10 -22.38
CA SER A 412 -7.46 30.16 -22.18
C SER A 412 -8.24 30.60 -23.43
N SER A 413 -7.61 31.41 -24.30
CA SER A 413 -8.15 31.86 -25.59
C SER A 413 -7.98 30.84 -26.73
N GLY A 414 -7.24 29.75 -26.49
CA GLY A 414 -6.91 28.74 -27.48
C GLY A 414 -5.69 29.08 -28.34
N ALA A 415 -4.88 30.08 -27.96
CA ALA A 415 -3.63 30.41 -28.64
C ALA A 415 -2.55 29.37 -28.34
N PRO A 416 -1.91 28.76 -29.36
CA PRO A 416 -0.86 27.76 -29.14
C PRO A 416 0.42 28.42 -28.62
N TYR A 417 1.20 27.65 -27.86
CA TYR A 417 2.50 28.12 -27.39
C TYR A 417 3.56 28.15 -28.50
N GLU A 418 4.41 29.17 -28.47
CA GLU A 418 5.45 29.42 -29.46
C GLU A 418 6.85 29.18 -28.91
N ARG A 419 7.04 29.42 -27.60
CA ARG A 419 8.31 29.29 -26.88
C ARG A 419 8.06 29.04 -25.39
N PHE A 420 9.08 28.52 -24.72
CA PHE A 420 9.10 28.38 -23.27
C PHE A 420 10.40 28.96 -22.68
N GLU A 421 10.34 29.28 -21.40
CA GLU A 421 11.47 29.54 -20.52
C GLU A 421 11.25 28.74 -19.23
N PHE A 422 12.31 28.32 -18.57
CA PHE A 422 12.20 27.75 -17.23
C PHE A 422 13.45 28.07 -16.41
N GLU A 423 13.28 28.08 -15.10
CA GLU A 423 14.38 28.21 -14.14
C GLU A 423 14.18 27.23 -12.98
N ARG A 424 15.29 26.75 -12.42
CA ARG A 424 15.26 25.91 -11.22
C ARG A 424 15.02 26.79 -10.00
N VAL A 425 13.97 26.49 -9.26
CA VAL A 425 13.60 27.14 -8.00
C VAL A 425 14.29 26.45 -6.83
N ASP A 426 14.25 25.12 -6.81
CA ASP A 426 14.84 24.31 -5.75
C ASP A 426 15.66 23.13 -6.31
N GLY A 427 16.66 22.68 -5.53
CA GLY A 427 17.65 21.70 -5.95
C GLY A 427 17.20 20.24 -5.82
N PRO A 428 18.06 19.29 -6.25
CA PRO A 428 17.86 17.86 -5.99
C PRO A 428 17.97 17.55 -4.50
N ASN A 429 17.02 16.80 -3.97
CA ASN A 429 16.98 16.41 -2.56
C ASN A 429 17.50 15.00 -2.34
N TRP A 430 18.14 14.79 -1.18
CA TRP A 430 18.63 13.48 -0.77
C TRP A 430 17.45 12.53 -0.48
N PRO A 431 17.58 11.21 -0.69
CA PRO A 431 18.74 10.49 -1.24
C PRO A 431 18.70 10.31 -2.75
N TYR A 432 17.56 10.59 -3.37
CA TYR A 432 17.25 10.14 -4.72
C TYR A 432 17.47 11.21 -5.79
N GLY A 433 17.90 12.41 -5.41
CA GLY A 433 18.01 13.55 -6.30
C GLY A 433 16.65 14.00 -6.85
N GLY A 434 15.56 13.60 -6.19
CA GLY A 434 14.18 13.97 -6.53
C GLY A 434 13.78 15.32 -5.95
N TYR A 435 12.51 15.69 -6.14
CA TYR A 435 11.88 16.93 -5.66
C TYR A 435 12.51 18.23 -6.20
N ILE A 436 13.13 18.18 -7.38
CA ILE A 436 13.64 19.38 -8.06
C ILE A 436 12.46 20.21 -8.54
N THR A 437 12.35 21.45 -8.09
CA THR A 437 11.27 22.35 -8.47
C THR A 437 11.69 23.32 -9.56
N PHE A 438 10.88 23.43 -10.61
CA PHE A 438 11.08 24.33 -11.75
C PHE A 438 9.91 25.30 -11.86
N SER A 439 10.24 26.58 -12.08
CA SER A 439 9.27 27.56 -12.54
C SER A 439 9.32 27.62 -14.07
N ILE A 440 8.19 27.43 -14.72
CA ILE A 440 8.07 27.45 -16.17
C ILE A 440 7.25 28.65 -16.64
N ARG A 441 7.60 29.21 -17.79
CA ARG A 441 6.85 30.23 -18.51
C ARG A 441 6.65 29.79 -19.97
N LEU A 442 5.41 29.75 -20.42
CA LEU A 442 5.03 29.45 -21.79
C LEU A 442 4.42 30.68 -22.43
N PHE A 443 4.87 31.01 -23.64
CA PHE A 443 4.48 32.24 -24.31
C PHE A 443 3.65 31.92 -25.56
N ALA A 444 2.57 32.68 -25.74
CA ALA A 444 1.69 32.66 -26.89
C ALA A 444 1.38 34.09 -27.36
N ASP A 445 0.73 34.22 -28.51
CA ASP A 445 0.32 35.51 -29.09
C ASP A 445 1.51 36.48 -29.25
N ASP A 446 2.61 36.03 -29.87
CA ASP A 446 3.87 36.79 -29.99
C ASP A 446 4.42 37.31 -28.64
N GLY A 447 4.12 36.59 -27.55
CA GLY A 447 4.52 36.92 -26.18
C GLY A 447 3.61 37.89 -25.45
N ALA A 448 2.42 38.20 -25.99
CA ALA A 448 1.40 38.98 -25.29
C ALA A 448 0.70 38.18 -24.17
N THR A 449 0.68 36.85 -24.29
CA THR A 449 0.11 35.95 -23.28
C THR A 449 1.20 35.06 -22.70
N VAL A 450 1.30 35.01 -21.37
CA VAL A 450 2.25 34.18 -20.63
C VAL A 450 1.50 33.25 -19.69
N VAL A 451 1.73 31.95 -19.79
CA VAL A 451 1.26 30.95 -18.82
C VAL A 451 2.42 30.55 -17.92
N GLU A 452 2.25 30.69 -16.62
CA GLU A 452 3.27 30.37 -15.62
C GLU A 452 2.81 29.20 -14.76
N GLN A 453 3.70 28.23 -14.54
CA GLN A 453 3.40 27.04 -13.73
C GLN A 453 4.63 26.63 -12.94
N GLU A 454 4.41 25.93 -11.84
CA GLU A 454 5.46 25.22 -11.13
C GLU A 454 5.36 23.73 -11.46
N ILE A 455 6.50 23.09 -11.70
CA ILE A 455 6.60 21.65 -11.94
C ILE A 455 7.73 21.12 -11.09
N TYR A 456 7.49 20.05 -10.33
CA TYR A 456 8.56 19.35 -9.64
C TYR A 456 8.82 17.98 -10.28
N SER A 457 10.06 17.55 -10.33
CA SER A 457 10.38 16.16 -10.62
C SER A 457 10.26 15.36 -9.33
N HIS A 458 9.54 14.25 -9.33
CA HIS A 458 9.62 13.28 -8.24
C HIS A 458 10.44 12.09 -8.72
N TRP A 459 11.41 11.68 -7.92
CA TRP A 459 12.12 10.43 -8.13
C TRP A 459 12.11 9.70 -6.80
N ASP A 460 11.38 8.58 -6.75
CA ASP A 460 11.21 7.78 -5.53
C ASP A 460 12.20 6.61 -5.46
N GLY A 461 13.20 6.58 -6.36
CA GLY A 461 14.15 5.48 -6.47
C GLY A 461 13.54 4.18 -7.02
N GLY A 462 12.36 4.23 -7.66
CA GLY A 462 11.71 3.08 -8.30
C GLY A 462 10.96 2.15 -7.34
N ARG A 463 10.43 2.68 -6.22
CA ARG A 463 9.76 1.88 -5.17
C ARG A 463 8.26 1.85 -5.32
N SER A 464 7.67 2.88 -5.89
CA SER A 464 6.28 2.89 -6.30
C SER A 464 6.17 1.98 -7.51
N ALA A 465 5.47 0.86 -7.34
CA ALA A 465 5.31 -0.21 -8.32
C ALA A 465 5.13 0.32 -9.76
N GLY A 466 6.24 0.37 -10.52
CA GLY A 466 6.23 0.68 -11.96
C GLY A 466 6.23 2.15 -12.37
N ILE A 467 6.38 3.12 -11.47
CA ILE A 467 6.46 4.55 -11.86
C ILE A 467 7.93 4.95 -12.07
N GLU A 468 8.40 4.94 -13.32
CA GLU A 468 9.69 5.56 -13.69
C GLU A 468 9.59 7.06 -13.43
N GLY A 469 10.22 7.53 -12.35
CA GLY A 469 9.99 8.85 -11.73
C GLY A 469 9.72 10.00 -12.72
N GLY A 470 8.63 10.69 -12.50
CA GLY A 470 8.04 11.64 -13.44
C GLY A 470 8.10 13.10 -13.02
N LEU A 471 7.42 13.93 -13.80
CA LEU A 471 7.14 15.32 -13.45
C LEU A 471 5.79 15.38 -12.75
N ALA A 472 5.56 16.35 -11.88
CA ALA A 472 4.27 16.59 -11.25
C ALA A 472 4.04 18.10 -11.18
N LEU A 473 2.77 18.52 -11.25
CA LEU A 473 2.43 19.92 -11.04
C LEU A 473 2.75 20.32 -9.59
N GLY A 474 3.46 21.44 -9.46
CA GLY A 474 3.76 22.08 -8.18
C GLY A 474 2.52 22.56 -7.46
N LEU A 475 2.76 23.07 -6.25
CA LEU A 475 1.68 23.49 -5.34
C LEU A 475 1.16 24.89 -5.65
N THR A 476 1.93 25.68 -6.40
CA THR A 476 1.51 26.99 -6.89
C THR A 476 0.52 26.83 -8.06
N PRO A 477 -0.59 27.58 -8.05
CA PRO A 477 -1.58 27.50 -9.11
C PRO A 477 -0.99 27.94 -10.44
N THR A 478 -1.52 27.37 -11.52
CA THR A 478 -1.22 27.85 -12.87
C THR A 478 -1.77 29.26 -13.04
N THR A 479 -0.97 30.16 -13.61
CA THR A 479 -1.42 31.52 -13.92
C THR A 479 -1.35 31.80 -15.42
N GLU A 480 -2.22 32.68 -15.90
CA GLU A 480 -2.14 33.29 -17.22
C GLU A 480 -2.06 34.82 -17.03
N ASN A 481 -0.97 35.42 -17.49
CA ASN A 481 -0.63 36.83 -17.27
C ASN A 481 -0.69 37.25 -15.79
N GLY A 482 -0.22 36.36 -14.91
CA GLY A 482 -0.22 36.56 -13.47
C GLY A 482 -1.60 36.42 -12.81
N GLN A 483 -2.63 36.00 -13.54
CA GLN A 483 -3.95 35.69 -12.97
C GLN A 483 -4.13 34.18 -12.82
N PRO A 484 -4.52 33.67 -11.64
CA PRO A 484 -4.75 32.25 -11.45
C PRO A 484 -5.81 31.70 -12.41
N VAL A 485 -5.52 30.54 -13.00
CA VAL A 485 -6.43 29.83 -13.90
C VAL A 485 -7.26 28.87 -13.07
N ALA A 486 -8.57 29.13 -12.98
CA ALA A 486 -9.47 28.24 -12.28
C ALA A 486 -9.67 26.94 -13.08
N MET A 487 -9.55 25.82 -12.39
CA MET A 487 -9.80 24.48 -12.88
C MET A 487 -11.11 23.95 -12.29
N LEU A 488 -11.81 23.13 -13.06
CA LEU A 488 -12.96 22.39 -12.57
C LEU A 488 -12.46 21.16 -11.82
N PHE A 489 -12.89 21.00 -10.58
CA PHE A 489 -12.65 19.83 -9.75
C PHE A 489 -13.96 19.09 -9.51
N ALA A 490 -13.87 17.77 -9.40
CA ALA A 490 -14.96 16.88 -9.04
C ALA A 490 -14.62 16.16 -7.72
N GLN A 491 -15.64 15.94 -6.90
CA GLN A 491 -15.59 15.17 -5.65
C GLN A 491 -16.76 14.20 -5.64
N PHE A 492 -16.60 13.08 -4.92
CA PHE A 492 -17.64 12.06 -4.73
C PHE A 492 -18.22 11.57 -6.07
N ASP A 493 -17.37 11.04 -6.94
CA ASP A 493 -17.74 10.54 -8.27
C ASP A 493 -18.44 11.56 -9.18
N GLY A 494 -18.19 12.86 -8.94
CA GLY A 494 -18.74 13.96 -9.72
C GLY A 494 -20.06 14.53 -9.19
N ASP A 495 -20.58 14.01 -8.08
CA ASP A 495 -21.77 14.55 -7.40
C ASP A 495 -21.56 16.02 -7.00
N VAL A 496 -20.33 16.41 -6.68
CA VAL A 496 -19.97 17.79 -6.34
C VAL A 496 -18.87 18.26 -7.28
N THR A 497 -19.10 19.38 -7.96
CA THR A 497 -18.04 20.04 -8.75
C THR A 497 -17.81 21.46 -8.28
N TYR A 498 -16.60 21.98 -8.40
CA TYR A 498 -16.28 23.37 -8.07
C TYR A 498 -15.13 23.90 -8.92
N SER A 499 -15.03 25.22 -9.04
CA SER A 499 -13.97 25.90 -9.78
C SER A 499 -12.96 26.53 -8.82
N SER A 500 -11.69 26.14 -8.91
CA SER A 500 -10.63 26.68 -8.06
C SER A 500 -9.29 26.72 -8.78
N PRO A 501 -8.38 27.66 -8.47
CA PRO A 501 -7.01 27.62 -8.98
C PRO A 501 -6.20 26.43 -8.47
N SER A 502 -6.57 25.85 -7.32
CA SER A 502 -5.92 24.70 -6.72
C SER A 502 -6.91 23.82 -5.95
N GLN A 503 -6.69 22.51 -5.99
CA GLN A 503 -7.49 21.57 -5.21
C GLN A 503 -7.16 21.68 -3.74
N ASN A 504 -8.19 21.87 -2.92
CA ASN A 504 -8.14 21.86 -1.46
C ASN A 504 -7.17 22.86 -0.80
N ARG A 505 -6.68 23.85 -1.57
CA ARG A 505 -5.69 24.82 -1.12
C ARG A 505 -6.08 26.22 -1.56
N MET A 506 -5.84 27.19 -0.67
CA MET A 506 -6.07 28.60 -0.90
C MET A 506 -4.80 29.37 -0.56
N HIS A 507 -4.36 30.16 -1.54
CA HIS A 507 -3.22 31.06 -1.43
C HIS A 507 -3.74 32.47 -1.25
N VAL A 508 -3.26 33.18 -0.23
CA VAL A 508 -3.71 34.54 0.08
C VAL A 508 -2.50 35.45 0.12
N GLY A 509 -2.49 36.49 -0.70
CA GLY A 509 -1.41 37.47 -0.83
C GLY A 509 -0.89 37.63 -2.28
N ASP A 510 -0.16 38.72 -2.53
CA ASP A 510 0.26 39.18 -3.86
C ASP A 510 1.23 38.23 -4.60
N ASP A 511 1.87 37.27 -3.92
CA ASP A 511 2.89 36.40 -4.50
C ASP A 511 2.49 34.92 -4.63
N GLY A 512 1.30 34.53 -4.13
CA GLY A 512 0.76 33.17 -4.30
C GLY A 512 1.61 32.04 -3.71
N ARG A 513 2.58 32.35 -2.83
CA ARG A 513 3.52 31.38 -2.26
C ARG A 513 3.25 31.04 -0.79
N ASP A 514 2.58 31.92 -0.06
CA ASP A 514 2.19 31.66 1.32
C ASP A 514 0.85 30.93 1.39
N PHE A 515 0.95 29.62 1.59
CA PHE A 515 -0.18 28.77 1.89
C PHE A 515 -0.88 29.25 3.16
N THR A 516 -2.12 29.75 3.03
CA THR A 516 -2.82 30.42 4.15
C THR A 516 -4.14 29.75 4.50
N GLY A 517 -4.75 29.01 3.56
CA GLY A 517 -6.05 28.38 3.77
C GLY A 517 -6.15 26.96 3.19
N LEU A 518 -6.82 26.06 3.91
CA LEU A 518 -7.28 24.76 3.41
C LEU A 518 -8.77 24.84 3.09
N LEU A 519 -9.19 24.26 1.96
CA LEU A 519 -10.59 24.01 1.63
C LEU A 519 -10.78 22.48 1.55
N ASP A 520 -11.82 21.93 2.16
CA ASP A 520 -12.09 20.50 2.07
C ASP A 520 -13.58 20.18 2.03
N PHE A 521 -13.90 19.01 1.49
CA PHE A 521 -15.25 18.49 1.26
C PHE A 521 -15.36 17.12 1.90
N THR A 522 -16.28 16.95 2.84
CA THR A 522 -16.32 15.74 3.67
C THR A 522 -17.75 15.27 3.95
N ASP A 523 -17.95 13.94 4.00
CA ASP A 523 -19.14 13.33 4.61
C ASP A 523 -18.97 13.38 6.13
N PRO A 524 -19.74 14.23 6.82
CA PRO A 524 -19.37 14.66 8.15
C PRO A 524 -19.74 13.62 9.20
N ALA A 525 -18.73 13.08 9.88
CA ALA A 525 -18.89 12.24 11.08
C ALA A 525 -18.64 13.07 12.35
N VAL A 526 -19.43 12.85 13.40
CA VAL A 526 -19.20 13.47 14.71
C VAL A 526 -18.39 12.54 15.58
N PHE A 527 -17.33 13.05 16.21
CA PHE A 527 -16.67 12.39 17.32
C PHE A 527 -17.06 13.05 18.63
N TRP A 528 -17.23 12.25 19.68
CA TRP A 528 -17.48 12.75 21.02
C TRP A 528 -16.18 13.25 21.67
N SER A 529 -16.30 13.92 22.81
CA SER A 529 -15.16 14.49 23.53
C SER A 529 -14.16 13.46 24.09
N ASP A 530 -14.53 12.17 24.11
CA ASP A 530 -13.66 11.04 24.40
C ASP A 530 -13.05 10.39 23.14
N CYS A 531 -13.23 11.03 21.98
CA CYS A 531 -12.80 10.57 20.67
C CYS A 531 -13.47 9.28 20.17
N ALA A 532 -14.58 8.87 20.80
CA ALA A 532 -15.42 7.81 20.25
C ALA A 532 -16.29 8.35 19.10
N GLN A 533 -16.45 7.55 18.05
CA GLN A 533 -17.35 7.90 16.95
C GLN A 533 -18.79 8.00 17.46
N GLY A 534 -19.42 9.14 17.21
CA GLY A 534 -20.81 9.40 17.52
C GLY A 534 -21.76 8.95 16.41
N PRO A 535 -23.08 8.97 16.70
CA PRO A 535 -24.07 8.73 15.66
C PRO A 535 -23.95 9.82 14.59
N VAL A 536 -24.01 9.42 13.33
CA VAL A 536 -24.06 10.34 12.19
C VAL A 536 -25.29 11.24 12.36
N PRO A 537 -25.13 12.58 12.41
CA PRO A 537 -26.26 13.49 12.55
C PRO A 537 -27.25 13.37 11.39
N ALA A 538 -28.51 13.69 11.67
CA ALA A 538 -29.58 13.48 10.70
C ALA A 538 -29.60 14.54 9.58
N ASP A 539 -29.11 15.74 9.88
CA ASP A 539 -29.13 16.94 9.04
C ASP A 539 -28.05 17.94 9.50
N ALA A 540 -27.87 19.00 8.72
CA ALA A 540 -26.93 20.09 8.97
C ALA A 540 -27.14 20.76 10.35
N ASP A 541 -28.38 20.97 10.77
CA ASP A 541 -28.71 21.57 12.07
C ASP A 541 -28.30 20.66 13.23
N ALA A 542 -28.56 19.35 13.14
CA ALA A 542 -28.15 18.38 14.14
C ALA A 542 -26.62 18.29 14.23
N PHE A 543 -25.92 18.38 13.10
CA PHE A 543 -24.46 18.39 13.06
C PHE A 543 -23.89 19.64 13.72
N ALA A 544 -24.44 20.81 13.37
CA ALA A 544 -24.13 22.10 13.99
C ALA A 544 -24.24 22.05 15.52
N GLN A 545 -25.37 21.54 16.03
CA GLN A 545 -25.60 21.45 17.48
C GLN A 545 -24.64 20.48 18.17
N ALA A 546 -24.24 19.40 17.48
CA ALA A 546 -23.28 18.45 18.03
C ALA A 546 -21.90 19.09 18.26
N ILE A 547 -21.41 19.89 17.29
CA ILE A 547 -20.14 20.60 17.44
C ILE A 547 -20.22 21.66 18.55
N ILE A 548 -21.30 22.43 18.59
CA ILE A 548 -21.51 23.46 19.63
C ILE A 548 -21.54 22.83 21.04
N ALA A 549 -22.00 21.58 21.15
CA ALA A 549 -22.05 20.87 22.41
C ALA A 549 -20.70 20.26 22.83
N ASP A 550 -19.70 20.21 21.95
CA ASP A 550 -18.39 19.63 22.25
C ASP A 550 -17.52 20.62 23.05
N PRO A 551 -17.10 20.26 24.28
CA PRO A 551 -16.28 21.13 25.11
C PRO A 551 -14.86 21.38 24.56
N ASN A 552 -14.39 20.59 23.60
CA ASN A 552 -13.09 20.78 22.96
C ASN A 552 -13.04 22.02 22.06
N PHE A 553 -14.19 22.59 21.68
CA PHE A 553 -14.27 23.68 20.71
C PHE A 553 -14.96 24.93 21.26
N GLU A 554 -14.47 26.09 20.82
CA GLU A 554 -15.15 27.37 20.91
C GLU A 554 -15.86 27.63 19.58
N THR A 555 -17.16 27.84 19.63
CA THR A 555 -17.98 28.01 18.41
C THR A 555 -18.77 29.31 18.41
N THR A 556 -18.98 29.90 17.23
CA THR A 556 -19.99 30.95 17.06
C THR A 556 -21.40 30.37 17.05
N ALA A 557 -22.42 31.24 17.15
CA ALA A 557 -23.78 30.82 16.86
C ALA A 557 -23.91 30.45 15.36
N PRO A 558 -24.74 29.45 15.00
CA PRO A 558 -25.05 29.14 13.62
C PRO A 558 -25.63 30.34 12.87
N VAL A 559 -25.16 30.55 11.65
CA VAL A 559 -25.62 31.63 10.77
C VAL A 559 -26.09 31.00 9.45
N ALA A 560 -27.21 31.50 8.91
CA ALA A 560 -27.65 31.09 7.58
C ALA A 560 -26.62 31.54 6.53
N ALA A 561 -26.25 30.63 5.63
CA ALA A 561 -25.27 30.83 4.57
C ALA A 561 -25.75 30.14 3.28
N ARG A 562 -24.95 30.27 2.22
CA ARG A 562 -25.18 29.57 0.96
C ARG A 562 -23.90 28.96 0.44
N VAL A 563 -24.03 27.81 -0.21
CA VAL A 563 -22.95 27.09 -0.87
C VAL A 563 -23.50 26.64 -2.21
N GLY A 564 -22.90 27.07 -3.34
CA GLY A 564 -23.43 26.73 -4.66
C GLY A 564 -24.89 27.14 -4.90
N GLY A 565 -25.36 28.19 -4.23
CA GLY A 565 -26.77 28.62 -4.24
C GLY A 565 -27.74 27.77 -3.42
N VAL A 566 -27.28 26.68 -2.77
CA VAL A 566 -28.04 25.86 -1.82
C VAL A 566 -27.97 26.49 -0.42
N GLU A 567 -29.07 26.42 0.33
CA GLU A 567 -29.10 26.90 1.72
C GLU A 567 -28.19 26.05 2.59
N ALA A 568 -27.41 26.73 3.44
CA ALA A 568 -26.43 26.10 4.31
C ALA A 568 -26.43 26.76 5.69
N VAL A 569 -25.80 26.08 6.65
CA VAL A 569 -25.51 26.61 7.98
C VAL A 569 -24.01 26.83 8.11
N ALA A 570 -23.60 28.04 8.48
CA ALA A 570 -22.20 28.37 8.72
C ALA A 570 -21.91 28.55 10.22
N ILE A 571 -20.77 28.03 10.68
CA ILE A 571 -20.28 28.14 12.06
C ILE A 571 -18.77 28.33 12.03
N ASP A 572 -18.24 29.23 12.86
CA ASP A 572 -16.81 29.27 13.14
C ASP A 572 -16.47 28.39 14.33
N VAL A 573 -15.37 27.67 14.20
CA VAL A 573 -14.86 26.72 15.19
C VAL A 573 -13.40 27.06 15.47
N ALA A 574 -13.05 27.15 16.75
CA ALA A 574 -11.67 27.28 17.24
C ALA A 574 -11.43 26.23 18.33
N LEU A 575 -10.17 25.84 18.55
CA LEU A 575 -9.83 24.92 19.63
C LEU A 575 -9.96 25.65 20.99
N SER A 576 -10.75 25.10 21.91
CA SER A 576 -10.86 25.62 23.28
C SER A 576 -9.51 25.58 24.00
N PRO A 577 -9.23 26.50 24.93
CA PRO A 577 -8.07 26.40 25.81
C PRO A 577 -8.04 25.09 26.59
N GLY A 578 -7.07 24.22 26.28
CA GLY A 578 -6.96 22.87 26.88
C GLY A 578 -7.89 21.82 26.26
N GLY A 579 -8.60 22.16 25.18
CA GLY A 579 -9.31 21.22 24.33
C GLY A 579 -8.34 20.20 23.73
N ARG A 580 -8.83 18.98 23.54
CA ARG A 580 -8.05 17.89 22.94
C ARG A 580 -8.56 17.63 21.53
N VAL A 581 -7.62 17.43 20.65
CA VAL A 581 -7.82 17.14 19.24
C VAL A 581 -7.90 15.62 19.11
N CYS A 582 -8.96 15.11 18.45
CA CYS A 582 -9.15 13.68 18.26
C CYS A 582 -8.49 13.25 16.95
N LEU A 583 -7.23 12.82 17.03
CA LEU A 583 -6.52 12.20 15.91
C LEU A 583 -7.01 10.76 15.70
N ALA A 584 -8.29 10.60 15.34
CA ALA A 584 -8.79 9.31 14.90
C ALA A 584 -8.31 9.08 13.46
N TYR A 585 -7.24 8.30 13.32
CA TYR A 585 -6.73 7.82 12.03
C TYR A 585 -7.80 7.01 11.27
N ARG A 586 -8.56 7.66 10.39
CA ARG A 586 -9.35 7.00 9.33
C ARG A 586 -9.50 7.93 8.13
N THR A 587 -8.76 7.66 7.05
CA THR A 587 -8.85 8.26 5.70
C THR A 587 -8.79 9.79 5.62
N ASP A 588 -8.13 10.35 4.61
CA ASP A 588 -7.82 11.79 4.53
C ASP A 588 -9.03 12.74 4.55
N ALA A 589 -10.24 12.24 4.32
CA ALA A 589 -11.47 13.02 4.22
C ALA A 589 -12.19 13.33 5.57
N GLN A 590 -11.63 13.03 6.75
CA GLN A 590 -12.33 13.27 8.04
C GLN A 590 -11.55 14.11 9.06
N ARG A 591 -10.44 14.75 8.65
CA ARG A 591 -9.42 15.25 9.59
C ARG A 591 -9.69 16.62 10.22
N TRP A 592 -10.28 17.60 9.53
CA TRP A 592 -9.95 19.00 9.87
C TRP A 592 -10.55 19.58 11.15
N ILE A 593 -11.80 19.29 11.51
CA ILE A 593 -12.39 19.82 12.77
C ILE A 593 -11.62 19.26 13.97
N HIS A 594 -11.22 18.00 13.90
CA HIS A 594 -10.44 17.31 14.92
C HIS A 594 -8.94 17.24 14.57
N ALA A 595 -8.43 18.17 13.77
CA ALA A 595 -7.00 18.45 13.56
C ALA A 595 -6.69 19.95 13.72
N LEU A 596 -7.65 20.73 14.25
CA LEU A 596 -7.51 22.16 14.40
C LEU A 596 -6.45 22.50 15.45
N GLU A 597 -5.42 23.23 15.02
CA GLU A 597 -4.30 23.63 15.88
C GLU A 597 -4.61 24.92 16.66
N PRO A 598 -3.98 25.13 17.84
CA PRO A 598 -4.01 26.41 18.53
C PRO A 598 -3.58 27.58 17.62
N GLY A 599 -4.37 28.65 17.58
CA GLY A 599 -4.12 29.84 16.76
C GLY A 599 -4.67 29.77 15.33
N LYS A 600 -5.35 28.68 14.96
CA LYS A 600 -6.15 28.56 13.74
C LYS A 600 -7.65 28.64 14.05
N ARG A 601 -8.41 29.12 13.07
CA ARG A 601 -9.87 29.14 13.06
C ARG A 601 -10.36 28.39 11.82
N LEU A 602 -11.51 27.73 11.96
CA LEU A 602 -12.19 26.98 10.90
C LEU A 602 -13.57 27.59 10.66
N ARG A 603 -13.96 27.85 9.41
CA ARG A 603 -15.36 28.05 9.01
C ARG A 603 -15.90 26.74 8.45
N LEU A 604 -16.98 26.27 9.04
CA LEU A 604 -17.70 25.09 8.61
C LEU A 604 -19.00 25.52 7.95
N PHE A 605 -19.20 25.14 6.69
CA PHE A 605 -20.50 25.18 6.03
C PHE A 605 -21.10 23.78 6.00
N LEU A 606 -22.34 23.67 6.45
CA LEU A 606 -23.11 22.41 6.47
C LEU A 606 -24.27 22.56 5.50
N VAL A 607 -24.33 21.67 4.52
CA VAL A 607 -25.31 21.70 3.44
C VAL A 607 -26.11 20.42 3.48
N ASP A 608 -27.44 20.52 3.61
CA ASP A 608 -28.32 19.37 3.37
C ASP A 608 -28.46 19.17 1.87
N LEU A 609 -27.99 18.03 1.39
CA LEU A 609 -27.90 17.73 -0.03
C LEU A 609 -29.24 17.28 -0.61
N PRO A 610 -29.51 17.54 -1.90
CA PRO A 610 -30.72 17.08 -2.57
C PRO A 610 -30.90 15.55 -2.52
N GLU A 611 -32.16 15.09 -2.58
CA GLU A 611 -32.45 13.66 -2.74
C GLU A 611 -31.81 13.11 -4.03
N GLY A 612 -31.14 11.95 -3.94
CA GLY A 612 -30.48 11.29 -5.07
C GLY A 612 -28.95 11.37 -5.06
N MET A 613 -28.38 12.19 -4.18
CA MET A 613 -26.92 12.27 -3.95
C MET A 613 -26.40 11.05 -3.18
N SER A 614 -25.11 10.73 -3.32
CA SER A 614 -24.43 9.65 -2.57
C SER A 614 -24.42 9.87 -1.04
N MET A 615 -24.58 11.12 -0.61
CA MET A 615 -24.55 11.55 0.79
C MET A 615 -25.69 12.52 1.11
N ARG A 616 -26.04 12.63 2.40
CA ARG A 616 -27.19 13.45 2.85
C ARG A 616 -26.80 14.85 3.29
N THR A 617 -25.62 15.00 3.88
CA THR A 617 -25.11 16.27 4.35
C THR A 617 -23.66 16.38 3.91
N LEU A 618 -23.28 17.55 3.41
CA LEU A 618 -21.90 17.87 3.06
C LEU A 618 -21.36 18.90 4.04
N ALA A 619 -20.15 18.64 4.56
CA ALA A 619 -19.36 19.65 5.24
C ALA A 619 -18.32 20.23 4.29
N VAL A 620 -18.35 21.55 4.13
CA VAL A 620 -17.30 22.33 3.46
C VAL A 620 -16.54 23.10 4.52
N THR A 621 -15.24 22.82 4.65
CA THR A 621 -14.41 23.43 5.70
C THR A 621 -13.37 24.37 5.11
N ILE A 622 -13.24 25.55 5.70
CA ILE A 622 -12.16 26.49 5.44
C ILE A 622 -11.33 26.65 6.71
N VAL A 623 -10.03 26.35 6.67
CA VAL A 623 -9.13 26.47 7.83
C VAL A 623 -8.04 27.48 7.54
N ALA A 624 -7.81 28.43 8.45
CA ALA A 624 -6.75 29.42 8.33
C ALA A 624 -6.21 29.89 9.69
N PRO A 625 -5.00 30.49 9.74
CA PRO A 625 -4.55 31.23 10.92
C PRO A 625 -5.55 32.32 11.31
N ASP A 626 -5.82 32.48 12.61
CA ASP A 626 -6.87 33.40 13.09
C ASP A 626 -6.64 34.86 12.64
N GLU A 627 -5.37 35.27 12.52
CA GLU A 627 -4.98 36.62 12.09
C GLU A 627 -5.27 36.92 10.60
N ARG A 628 -5.42 35.88 9.77
CA ARG A 628 -5.70 35.98 8.32
C ARG A 628 -7.04 35.38 7.91
N PHE A 629 -7.82 34.91 8.88
CA PHE A 629 -9.01 34.09 8.60
C PHE A 629 -10.05 34.83 7.74
N GLU A 630 -10.32 36.10 8.01
CA GLU A 630 -11.30 36.87 7.22
C GLU A 630 -10.80 37.12 5.77
N GLU A 631 -9.48 37.29 5.58
CA GLU A 631 -8.86 37.45 4.26
C GLU A 631 -9.02 36.17 3.42
N VAL A 632 -8.78 35.01 4.05
CA VAL A 632 -8.97 33.69 3.42
C VAL A 632 -10.44 33.44 3.07
N LEU A 633 -11.38 33.87 3.91
CA LEU A 633 -12.80 33.71 3.63
C LEU A 633 -13.26 34.55 2.42
N GLU A 634 -12.72 35.76 2.25
CA GLU A 634 -13.01 36.61 1.09
C GLU A 634 -12.50 35.95 -0.20
N GLU A 635 -11.28 35.41 -0.19
CA GLU A 635 -10.71 34.68 -1.33
C GLU A 635 -11.44 33.35 -1.64
N ALA A 636 -12.06 32.74 -0.63
CA ALA A 636 -12.82 31.50 -0.80
C ALA A 636 -14.21 31.72 -1.42
N GLU A 637 -14.79 32.92 -1.30
CA GLU A 637 -16.18 33.20 -1.72
C GLU A 637 -16.45 32.79 -3.18
N PRO A 638 -15.58 33.11 -4.18
CA PRO A 638 -15.80 32.68 -5.55
C PRO A 638 -15.77 31.16 -5.71
N ILE A 639 -14.99 30.45 -4.90
CA ILE A 639 -14.91 28.99 -4.94
C ILE A 639 -16.20 28.40 -4.35
N ILE A 640 -16.65 28.91 -3.20
CA ILE A 640 -17.89 28.48 -2.54
C ILE A 640 -19.12 28.72 -3.42
N ASP A 641 -19.15 29.86 -4.12
CA ASP A 641 -20.22 30.20 -5.06
C ASP A 641 -20.20 29.34 -6.34
N SER A 642 -19.02 28.83 -6.73
CA SER A 642 -18.86 27.97 -7.91
C SER A 642 -19.25 26.51 -7.69
N ILE A 643 -19.58 26.11 -6.46
CA ILE A 643 -19.95 24.73 -6.15
C ILE A 643 -21.26 24.40 -6.87
N GLU A 644 -21.29 23.27 -7.57
CA GLU A 644 -22.47 22.72 -8.21
C GLU A 644 -22.72 21.30 -7.69
N PHE A 645 -23.99 20.97 -7.49
CA PHE A 645 -24.45 19.66 -7.00
C PHE A 645 -25.20 18.93 -8.12
N HIS A 646 -24.75 17.72 -8.43
CA HIS A 646 -25.22 16.90 -9.54
C HIS A 646 -25.84 15.61 -9.00
N PRO A 647 -27.16 15.55 -8.75
CA PRO A 647 -27.82 14.30 -8.36
C PRO A 647 -27.75 13.29 -9.51
N GLY A 648 -27.29 12.07 -9.20
CA GLY A 648 -27.11 10.96 -10.14
C GLY A 648 -28.39 10.43 -10.80
#